data_AF-A0A662WX33-F1
#
_entry.id   AF-A0A662WX33-F1
#
_cell.length_a   1.000
_cell.length_b   1.000
_cell.length_c   1.000
_cell.angle_alpha   90.00
_cell.angle_beta   90.00
_cell.angle_gamma   90.00
#
_symmetry.space_group_name_H-M   'P 1'
#
loop_
_entity.id
_entity.type
_entity.pdbx_description
1 polymer ?
#
loop_
_entity_poly.entity_id
_entity_poly.type
_entity_poly.pdbx_seq_one_letter_code
_entity_poly.pdbx_strand_id
1 'polypeptide(L)'
;MAVPPSSRWHLSRDGLVRTQDAVGDSLVTGLREAVRSTCDGDHIADWGKTVKSLLKEYEGEYRLLVKLADTGRVLQLLEKAVETSLAVLGIDDEPTMTLWRQCLEQERELRVDFFAALLANEAQFIEEMGSETQQLEVLTLMKHDLETFGQVLRPPELAVISAIFDTLVRRSGFVVGVIPDWFASTERGWGYSAQKCRVREGSEEACLREVAVLTELHHPHVRRFYGACHVGYAFFICENSGVFQGSELEWTIFLGLALGLEYVHARGFVHQRWSEDTLTHYNGRGMLSGLGLVRQRLATTSPNDGSSPCVASDVMAFGLALLDRLAWTGWFSKPIVHQALPAARPDFLKEEEWELFQGMCAVDPAERMSMLEVIQKMQVLAKGKEEVEAASSKPVEDVEIYVFPLAGLTIAEILRDVNDLCDEVEAFAPVNRPVYSRLLDVYQQLVAVSGSLPAILVEDFCDVLWRFFIQLEQQASGEYSKAASLCASRSVANRNYGLHHDLDRFLVSVPILRQTALVHQWQPTWLQAREQQHVAMQACLKNPSMVLDQLHSEHDRAEALALLQYEARDQIGLYASSSSLVESKAAPTKQLEIRGASALPSWFIPPYQVELGKHIAVGAFGSVYHGKWLGTDVVVKQVLADQKERENWTQFRREVDLWFTLNHPNLIKLYGACHEGRPFFVCERASFGTLASRAKGKPRDERWLSLQNVAVGLEHLHQHGIVHGDLKGNNILVCAGAVKLADFGLSVLVDHVESDADIDGACGAFRWKAPECLNGARPTFASDIYSFGMCILEVVTGEFPWGNVMPDESVEYHVTQLKQIPARPSTFSDVQWELVERMCRFNPEERISAGTVRHILNKVWRQRMHALSRCPECASQTDASSPSSHLSS
;
A
#
# COMPACT_ATOMS: atom_id res chain seq x y z
N MET A 1 2.86 -31.33 -10.80
CA MET A 1 3.98 -32.31 -10.81
C MET A 1 3.50 -33.61 -10.19
N ALA A 2 3.89 -34.75 -10.76
CA ALA A 2 3.62 -36.06 -10.17
C ALA A 2 4.31 -36.17 -8.78
N VAL A 3 3.60 -36.71 -7.80
CA VAL A 3 4.18 -37.03 -6.49
C VAL A 3 5.10 -38.25 -6.67
N PRO A 4 6.36 -38.25 -6.18
CA PRO A 4 7.20 -39.43 -6.27
C PRO A 4 6.59 -40.62 -5.51
N PRO A 5 6.73 -41.87 -5.99
CA PRO A 5 6.24 -43.07 -5.28
C PRO A 5 6.83 -43.22 -3.87
N SER A 6 8.03 -42.67 -3.65
CA SER A 6 8.70 -42.66 -2.36
C SER A 6 8.06 -41.71 -1.33
N SER A 7 7.30 -40.71 -1.76
CA SER A 7 6.73 -39.67 -0.88
C SER A 7 5.59 -40.19 0.00
N ARG A 8 5.52 -39.74 1.26
CA ARG A 8 4.39 -40.04 2.17
C ARG A 8 3.04 -39.55 1.62
N TRP A 9 3.06 -38.56 0.73
CA TRP A 9 1.88 -38.00 0.05
C TRP A 9 1.38 -38.83 -1.13
N HIS A 10 2.08 -39.91 -1.51
CA HIS A 10 1.69 -40.71 -2.67
C HIS A 10 0.45 -41.57 -2.35
N LEU A 11 -0.58 -41.51 -3.20
CA LEU A 11 -1.87 -42.19 -2.97
C LEU A 11 -1.78 -43.71 -2.94
N SER A 12 -0.73 -44.32 -3.52
CA SER A 12 -0.55 -45.78 -3.49
C SER A 12 0.09 -46.32 -2.21
N ARG A 13 0.47 -45.45 -1.27
CA ARG A 13 1.13 -45.86 -0.02
C ARG A 13 0.07 -46.21 1.03
N ASP A 14 0.07 -47.43 1.53
CA ASP A 14 -0.89 -47.86 2.55
C ASP A 14 -0.35 -47.68 3.97
N GLY A 15 -1.25 -47.33 4.89
CA GLY A 15 -0.95 -47.14 6.31
C GLY A 15 -0.02 -45.96 6.63
N LEU A 16 0.35 -45.88 7.90
CA LEU A 16 1.21 -44.83 8.44
C LEU A 16 2.62 -44.89 7.81
N VAL A 17 3.07 -43.78 7.23
CA VAL A 17 4.45 -43.62 6.75
C VAL A 17 5.14 -42.63 7.67
N ARG A 18 6.13 -43.09 8.44
CA ARG A 18 6.82 -42.25 9.43
C ARG A 18 7.91 -41.37 8.78
N THR A 19 7.91 -40.07 9.07
CA THR A 19 9.07 -39.20 8.80
C THR A 19 10.12 -39.36 9.89
N GLN A 20 11.33 -38.86 9.61
CA GLN A 20 12.46 -38.91 10.54
C GLN A 20 12.17 -38.21 11.87
N ASP A 21 11.33 -37.18 11.82
CA ASP A 21 11.01 -36.29 12.92
C ASP A 21 9.53 -36.39 13.36
N ALA A 22 8.86 -37.43 12.86
CA ALA A 22 7.53 -37.91 13.24
C ALA A 22 6.45 -36.83 13.38
N VAL A 23 6.32 -35.89 12.42
CA VAL A 23 5.33 -34.81 12.51
C VAL A 23 4.43 -34.72 11.26
N GLY A 24 3.12 -34.72 11.48
CA GLY A 24 2.09 -34.68 10.45
C GLY A 24 1.86 -36.02 9.72
N ASP A 25 2.44 -37.12 10.18
CA ASP A 25 2.37 -38.43 9.50
C ASP A 25 0.95 -38.98 9.49
N SER A 26 0.25 -38.84 10.62
CA SER A 26 -1.12 -39.29 10.82
C SER A 26 -2.11 -38.43 10.03
N LEU A 27 -1.90 -37.11 9.95
CA LEU A 27 -2.69 -36.23 9.09
C LEU A 27 -2.57 -36.64 7.62
N VAL A 28 -1.36 -36.85 7.12
CA VAL A 28 -1.16 -37.26 5.71
C VAL A 28 -1.79 -38.64 5.45
N THR A 29 -1.73 -39.54 6.43
CA THR A 29 -2.39 -40.85 6.35
C THR A 29 -3.90 -40.70 6.29
N GLY A 30 -4.49 -39.96 7.21
CA GLY A 30 -5.93 -39.67 7.24
C GLY A 30 -6.42 -39.00 5.96
N LEU A 31 -5.67 -38.03 5.41
CA LEU A 31 -5.99 -37.41 4.12
C LEU A 31 -5.97 -38.43 2.97
N ARG A 32 -4.97 -39.32 2.89
CA ARG A 32 -4.91 -40.36 1.86
C ARG A 32 -6.06 -41.35 1.97
N GLU A 33 -6.41 -41.75 3.18
CA GLU A 33 -7.53 -42.66 3.43
C GLU A 33 -8.86 -42.01 3.09
N ALA A 34 -9.05 -40.74 3.47
CA ALA A 34 -10.24 -39.97 3.14
C ALA A 34 -10.41 -39.78 1.61
N VAL A 35 -9.32 -39.57 0.86
CA VAL A 35 -9.36 -39.56 -0.61
C VAL A 35 -9.84 -40.89 -1.20
N ARG A 36 -9.53 -42.02 -0.55
CA ARG A 36 -9.94 -43.36 -1.03
C ARG A 36 -11.37 -43.72 -0.66
N SER A 37 -11.87 -43.22 0.47
CA SER A 37 -13.16 -43.61 1.04
C SER A 37 -14.31 -42.71 0.62
N THR A 38 -14.05 -41.47 0.23
CA THR A 38 -15.09 -40.50 -0.10
C THR A 38 -15.34 -40.41 -1.60
N CYS A 39 -16.61 -40.17 -1.97
CA CYS A 39 -17.00 -39.93 -3.37
C CYS A 39 -16.49 -38.56 -3.89
N ASP A 40 -16.06 -37.65 -2.99
CA ASP A 40 -15.54 -36.30 -3.28
C ASP A 40 -13.98 -36.26 -3.26
N GLY A 41 -13.34 -37.41 -3.55
CA GLY A 41 -11.90 -37.64 -3.36
C GLY A 41 -10.96 -36.65 -4.06
N ASP A 42 -11.42 -36.00 -5.14
CA ASP A 42 -10.66 -34.94 -5.84
C ASP A 42 -10.40 -33.72 -4.93
N HIS A 43 -11.31 -33.39 -4.01
CA HIS A 43 -11.21 -32.22 -3.15
C HIS A 43 -10.23 -32.40 -2.01
N ILE A 44 -10.30 -33.55 -1.35
CA ILE A 44 -9.35 -33.89 -0.28
C ILE A 44 -7.96 -34.07 -0.89
N ALA A 45 -7.86 -34.56 -2.14
CA ALA A 45 -6.60 -34.64 -2.86
C ALA A 45 -6.03 -33.24 -3.17
N ASP A 46 -6.87 -32.30 -3.60
CA ASP A 46 -6.44 -30.91 -3.83
C ASP A 46 -6.04 -30.18 -2.54
N TRP A 47 -6.78 -30.39 -1.45
CA TRP A 47 -6.39 -29.90 -0.14
C TRP A 47 -5.06 -30.50 0.33
N GLY A 48 -4.91 -31.82 0.20
CA GLY A 48 -3.65 -32.50 0.47
C GLY A 48 -2.49 -31.94 -0.35
N LYS A 49 -2.71 -31.57 -1.62
CA LYS A 49 -1.70 -30.83 -2.42
C LYS A 49 -1.39 -29.45 -1.84
N THR A 50 -2.38 -28.73 -1.30
CA THR A 50 -2.16 -27.44 -0.63
C THR A 50 -1.34 -27.62 0.65
N VAL A 51 -1.72 -28.53 1.54
CA VAL A 51 -0.95 -28.81 2.77
C VAL A 51 0.47 -29.26 2.44
N LYS A 52 0.63 -30.18 1.48
CA LYS A 52 1.94 -30.59 0.94
C LYS A 52 2.75 -29.40 0.43
N SER A 53 2.10 -28.50 -0.31
CA SER A 53 2.77 -27.30 -0.82
C SER A 53 3.25 -26.43 0.33
N LEU A 54 2.45 -26.23 1.37
CA LEU A 54 2.86 -25.41 2.51
C LEU A 54 3.97 -26.08 3.35
N LEU A 55 3.99 -27.41 3.42
CA LEU A 55 5.04 -28.19 4.11
C LEU A 55 6.28 -28.47 3.23
N LYS A 56 6.29 -28.06 1.97
CA LYS A 56 7.33 -28.44 1.00
C LYS A 56 8.74 -28.03 1.44
N GLU A 57 8.91 -26.82 1.98
CA GLU A 57 10.20 -26.32 2.44
C GLU A 57 10.69 -27.11 3.66
N TYR A 58 9.79 -27.32 4.62
CA TYR A 58 10.08 -28.10 5.81
C TYR A 58 10.42 -29.57 5.51
N GLU A 59 9.63 -30.25 4.67
CA GLU A 59 9.88 -31.65 4.30
C GLU A 59 11.14 -31.80 3.42
N GLY A 60 11.55 -30.74 2.73
CA GLY A 60 12.76 -30.70 1.92
C GLY A 60 14.02 -30.37 2.72
N GLU A 61 13.88 -29.85 3.95
CA GLU A 61 15.01 -29.53 4.83
C GLU A 61 15.54 -30.79 5.50
N TYR A 62 16.86 -30.98 5.40
CA TYR A 62 17.56 -32.14 5.96
C TYR A 62 18.27 -31.80 7.27
N ARG A 63 18.57 -30.51 7.52
CA ARG A 63 19.23 -30.03 8.74
C ARG A 63 18.26 -30.10 9.91
N LEU A 64 18.57 -30.91 10.90
CA LEU A 64 17.67 -31.20 12.01
C LEU A 64 17.38 -29.95 12.85
N LEU A 65 18.40 -29.14 13.09
CA LEU A 65 18.27 -27.91 13.88
C LEU A 65 17.40 -26.85 13.18
N VAL A 66 17.43 -26.77 11.85
CA VAL A 66 16.53 -25.87 11.09
C VAL A 66 15.10 -26.38 11.12
N LYS A 67 14.90 -27.70 11.04
CA LYS A 67 13.56 -28.30 11.24
C LYS A 67 13.05 -28.08 12.67
N LEU A 68 13.91 -28.10 13.68
CA LEU A 68 13.53 -27.77 15.05
C LEU A 68 13.12 -26.30 15.17
N ALA A 69 13.86 -25.40 14.52
CA ALA A 69 13.61 -23.97 14.46
C ALA A 69 12.30 -23.58 13.75
N ASP A 70 11.60 -24.53 13.14
CA ASP A 70 10.35 -24.33 12.39
C ASP A 70 9.16 -25.06 13.04
N THR A 71 9.34 -25.53 14.29
CA THR A 71 8.38 -26.42 14.96
C THR A 71 7.05 -25.73 15.23
N GLY A 72 7.06 -24.52 15.80
CA GLY A 72 5.86 -23.78 16.12
C GLY A 72 5.04 -23.46 14.87
N ARG A 73 5.68 -22.97 13.80
CA ARG A 73 5.02 -22.72 12.51
C ARG A 73 4.39 -23.97 11.91
N VAL A 74 5.14 -25.08 11.88
CA VAL A 74 4.64 -26.35 11.32
C VAL A 74 3.50 -26.91 12.14
N LEU A 75 3.56 -26.84 13.48
CA LEU A 75 2.47 -27.29 14.34
C LEU A 75 1.21 -26.44 14.14
N GLN A 76 1.34 -25.11 14.10
CA GLN A 76 0.19 -24.24 13.81
C GLN A 76 -0.45 -24.59 12.47
N LEU A 77 0.38 -24.87 11.45
CA LEU A 77 -0.10 -25.26 10.14
C LEU A 77 -0.83 -26.60 10.18
N LEU A 78 -0.27 -27.59 10.88
CA LEU A 78 -0.85 -28.93 10.99
C LEU A 78 -2.16 -28.91 11.78
N GLU A 79 -2.24 -28.15 12.88
CA GLU A 79 -3.45 -27.96 13.67
C GLU A 79 -4.56 -27.30 12.82
N LYS A 80 -4.25 -26.18 12.16
CA LYS A 80 -5.17 -25.55 11.19
C LYS A 80 -5.56 -26.52 10.07
N ALA A 81 -4.64 -27.36 9.63
CA ALA A 81 -4.91 -28.30 8.58
C ALA A 81 -5.84 -29.44 9.02
N VAL A 82 -5.69 -29.95 10.24
CA VAL A 82 -6.62 -30.91 10.86
C VAL A 82 -8.01 -30.28 10.96
N GLU A 83 -8.12 -29.09 11.54
CA GLU A 83 -9.39 -28.37 11.70
C GLU A 83 -10.09 -28.13 10.36
N THR A 84 -9.35 -27.61 9.37
CA THR A 84 -9.87 -27.36 8.03
C THR A 84 -10.30 -28.66 7.37
N SER A 85 -9.53 -29.75 7.53
CA SER A 85 -9.87 -31.06 6.91
C SER A 85 -11.16 -31.62 7.49
N LEU A 86 -11.31 -31.63 8.82
CA LEU A 86 -12.50 -32.10 9.51
C LEU A 86 -13.73 -31.27 9.10
N ALA A 87 -13.55 -29.94 9.06
CA ALA A 87 -14.57 -29.00 8.61
C ALA A 87 -14.98 -29.23 7.15
N VAL A 88 -14.03 -29.47 6.24
CA VAL A 88 -14.33 -29.73 4.81
C VAL A 88 -15.01 -31.09 4.62
N LEU A 89 -14.66 -32.09 5.42
CA LEU A 89 -15.24 -33.44 5.37
C LEU A 89 -16.63 -33.52 6.02
N GLY A 90 -17.08 -32.47 6.72
CA GLY A 90 -18.32 -32.50 7.49
C GLY A 90 -18.29 -33.52 8.62
N ILE A 91 -17.09 -33.81 9.16
CA ILE A 91 -16.91 -34.73 10.26
C ILE A 91 -17.12 -33.96 11.55
N ASP A 92 -18.33 -34.05 12.10
CA ASP A 92 -18.69 -33.51 13.41
C ASP A 92 -18.60 -34.57 14.53
N ASP A 93 -18.11 -35.78 14.20
CA ASP A 93 -17.92 -36.89 15.15
C ASP A 93 -16.73 -36.61 16.08
N GLU A 94 -17.04 -36.28 17.34
CA GLU A 94 -16.07 -36.01 18.41
C GLU A 94 -14.99 -37.11 18.54
N PRO A 95 -15.30 -38.43 18.49
CA PRO A 95 -14.28 -39.49 18.49
C PRO A 95 -13.22 -39.36 17.39
N THR A 96 -13.64 -39.08 16.15
CA THR A 96 -12.71 -38.94 15.00
C THR A 96 -11.86 -37.69 15.14
N MET A 97 -12.45 -36.56 15.54
CA MET A 97 -11.70 -35.33 15.84
C MET A 97 -10.67 -35.55 16.95
N THR A 98 -11.08 -36.24 18.02
CA THR A 98 -10.24 -36.56 19.18
C THR A 98 -9.09 -37.47 18.76
N LEU A 99 -9.33 -38.46 17.91
CA LEU A 99 -8.30 -39.35 17.41
C LEU A 99 -7.22 -38.61 16.62
N TRP A 100 -7.59 -37.72 15.69
CA TRP A 100 -6.63 -36.96 14.88
C TRP A 100 -5.76 -36.04 15.75
N ARG A 101 -6.37 -35.42 16.77
CA ARG A 101 -5.64 -34.60 17.76
C ARG A 101 -4.69 -35.44 18.61
N GLN A 102 -5.14 -36.58 19.13
CA GLN A 102 -4.30 -37.51 19.92
C GLN A 102 -3.12 -38.06 19.10
N CYS A 103 -3.33 -38.39 17.83
CA CYS A 103 -2.24 -38.83 16.96
C CYS A 103 -1.19 -37.74 16.77
N LEU A 104 -1.61 -36.48 16.57
CA LEU A 104 -0.68 -35.35 16.47
C LEU A 104 0.06 -35.11 17.80
N GLU A 105 -0.58 -35.31 18.95
CA GLU A 105 0.06 -35.20 20.26
C GLU A 105 1.14 -36.28 20.47
N GLN A 106 0.86 -37.53 20.10
CA GLN A 106 1.85 -38.62 20.17
C GLN A 106 3.05 -38.36 19.26
N GLU A 107 2.80 -37.85 18.05
CA GLU A 107 3.84 -37.41 17.11
C GLU A 107 4.73 -36.31 17.70
N ARG A 108 4.11 -35.33 18.35
CA ARG A 108 4.82 -34.26 19.07
C ARG A 108 5.67 -34.79 20.22
N GLU A 109 5.20 -35.78 21.00
CA GLU A 109 6.00 -36.40 22.07
C GLU A 109 7.23 -37.13 21.52
N LEU A 110 7.05 -37.94 20.47
CA LEU A 110 8.16 -38.63 19.80
C LEU A 110 9.21 -37.64 19.25
N ARG A 111 8.75 -36.49 18.76
CA ARG A 111 9.63 -35.41 18.28
C ARG A 111 10.47 -34.81 19.41
N VAL A 112 9.88 -34.60 20.59
CA VAL A 112 10.60 -34.10 21.78
C VAL A 112 11.73 -35.06 22.16
N ASP A 113 11.44 -36.36 22.23
CA ASP A 113 12.43 -37.39 22.56
C ASP A 113 13.55 -37.45 21.51
N PHE A 114 13.20 -37.34 20.23
CA PHE A 114 14.16 -37.32 19.12
C PHE A 114 15.18 -36.18 19.25
N PHE A 115 14.71 -34.95 19.52
CA PHE A 115 15.61 -33.79 19.67
C PHE A 115 16.37 -33.79 21.00
N ALA A 116 15.79 -34.34 22.07
CA ALA A 116 16.53 -34.57 23.32
C ALA A 116 17.69 -35.55 23.11
N ALA A 117 17.49 -36.61 22.33
CA ALA A 117 18.55 -37.55 21.96
C ALA A 117 19.63 -36.90 21.09
N LEU A 118 19.26 -36.01 20.14
CA LEU A 118 20.21 -35.24 19.35
C LEU A 118 21.09 -34.35 20.25
N LEU A 119 20.49 -33.63 21.21
CA LEU A 119 21.24 -32.79 22.16
C LEU A 119 22.23 -33.60 23.01
N ALA A 120 21.88 -34.83 23.37
CA ALA A 120 22.75 -35.73 24.13
C ALA A 120 23.92 -36.31 23.30
N ASN A 121 23.78 -36.37 21.97
CA ASN A 121 24.82 -36.86 21.06
C ASN A 121 25.74 -35.73 20.60
N GLU A 122 26.80 -35.46 21.36
CA GLU A 122 27.71 -34.34 21.11
C GLU A 122 28.32 -34.32 19.71
N ALA A 123 28.73 -35.48 19.16
CA ALA A 123 29.36 -35.54 17.84
C ALA A 123 28.37 -35.14 16.73
N GLN A 124 27.16 -35.70 16.78
CA GLN A 124 26.10 -35.38 15.82
C GLN A 124 25.60 -33.94 15.99
N PHE A 125 25.52 -33.45 17.23
CA PHE A 125 25.12 -32.07 17.50
C PHE A 125 26.11 -31.08 16.90
N ILE A 126 27.43 -31.30 17.04
CA ILE A 126 28.47 -30.46 16.43
C ILE A 126 28.39 -30.50 14.90
N GLU A 127 28.14 -31.67 14.32
CA GLU A 127 27.96 -31.81 12.87
C GLU A 127 26.74 -31.00 12.38
N GLU A 128 25.62 -31.08 13.08
CA GLU A 128 24.39 -30.34 12.78
C GLU A 128 24.53 -28.82 13.00
N MET A 129 25.35 -28.39 13.97
CA MET A 129 25.65 -26.97 14.20
C MET A 129 26.27 -26.32 12.97
N GLY A 130 27.18 -27.03 12.30
CA GLY A 130 27.82 -26.55 11.09
C GLY A 130 28.62 -25.25 11.25
N SER A 131 28.68 -24.43 10.20
CA SER A 131 29.44 -23.17 10.15
C SER A 131 28.83 -22.09 11.04
N GLU A 132 29.61 -21.04 11.35
CA GLU A 132 29.13 -19.86 12.09
C GLU A 132 27.85 -19.25 11.48
N THR A 133 27.78 -19.18 10.15
CA THR A 133 26.59 -18.71 9.42
C THR A 133 25.37 -19.60 9.63
N GLN A 134 25.55 -20.93 9.70
CA GLN A 134 24.47 -21.88 9.98
C GLN A 134 24.00 -21.77 11.43
N GLN A 135 24.93 -21.56 12.37
CA GLN A 135 24.62 -21.37 13.77
C GLN A 135 23.78 -20.10 13.99
N LEU A 136 24.16 -18.98 13.36
CA LEU A 136 23.39 -17.74 13.42
C LEU A 136 22.01 -17.88 12.77
N GLU A 137 21.92 -18.57 11.63
CA GLU A 137 20.65 -18.90 10.97
C GLU A 137 19.71 -19.66 11.89
N VAL A 138 20.18 -20.77 12.48
CA VAL A 138 19.39 -21.62 13.37
C VAL A 138 18.93 -20.83 14.60
N LEU A 139 19.82 -20.09 15.25
CA LEU A 139 19.47 -19.29 16.44
C LEU A 139 18.42 -18.22 16.10
N THR A 140 18.55 -17.56 14.95
CA THR A 140 17.60 -16.52 14.51
C THR A 140 16.24 -17.11 14.21
N LEU A 141 16.19 -18.24 13.48
CA LEU A 141 14.94 -18.93 13.18
C LEU A 141 14.26 -19.47 14.45
N MET A 142 15.02 -20.08 15.37
CA MET A 142 14.47 -20.57 16.65
C MET A 142 13.87 -19.46 17.48
N LYS A 143 14.58 -18.33 17.60
CA LYS A 143 14.08 -17.18 18.35
C LYS A 143 12.80 -16.63 17.72
N HIS A 144 12.78 -16.47 16.40
CA HIS A 144 11.57 -16.04 15.68
C HIS A 144 10.39 -16.99 15.91
N ASP A 145 10.61 -18.29 15.78
CA ASP A 145 9.54 -19.30 15.94
C ASP A 145 8.99 -19.31 17.37
N LEU A 146 9.85 -19.18 18.38
CA LEU A 146 9.43 -19.02 19.78
C LEU A 146 8.63 -17.74 20.02
N GLU A 147 9.07 -16.60 19.48
CA GLU A 147 8.40 -15.31 19.67
C GLU A 147 7.07 -15.22 18.90
N THR A 148 6.96 -15.86 17.73
CA THR A 148 5.78 -15.75 16.85
C THR A 148 4.78 -16.88 17.04
N PHE A 149 5.25 -18.10 17.25
CA PHE A 149 4.43 -19.31 17.34
C PHE A 149 4.48 -19.99 18.71
N GLY A 150 5.13 -19.37 19.71
CA GLY A 150 5.30 -19.91 21.05
C GLY A 150 4.01 -20.35 21.73
N GLN A 151 2.87 -19.68 21.46
CA GLN A 151 1.57 -20.08 22.02
C GLN A 151 1.10 -21.49 21.61
N VAL A 152 1.62 -22.02 20.49
CA VAL A 152 1.27 -23.37 20.01
C VAL A 152 2.14 -24.45 20.65
N LEU A 153 3.29 -24.07 21.22
CA LEU A 153 4.27 -24.99 21.80
C LEU A 153 3.90 -25.41 23.22
N ARG A 154 4.07 -26.71 23.50
CA ARG A 154 3.85 -27.29 24.84
C ARG A 154 5.10 -27.14 25.72
N PRO A 155 4.97 -27.19 27.06
CA PRO A 155 6.12 -27.08 27.96
C PRO A 155 7.29 -28.03 27.67
N PRO A 156 7.10 -29.32 27.29
CA PRO A 156 8.22 -30.21 26.92
C PRO A 156 8.94 -29.78 25.63
N GLU A 157 8.20 -29.26 24.65
CA GLU A 157 8.76 -28.76 23.39
C GLU A 157 9.58 -27.50 23.65
N LEU A 158 9.03 -26.57 24.42
CA LEU A 158 9.74 -25.37 24.89
C LEU A 158 11.01 -25.75 25.64
N ALA A 159 10.95 -26.73 26.54
CA ALA A 159 12.13 -27.16 27.31
C ALA A 159 13.26 -27.68 26.42
N VAL A 160 12.95 -28.54 25.43
CA VAL A 160 13.97 -29.07 24.50
C VAL A 160 14.50 -27.98 23.56
N ILE A 161 13.62 -27.14 23.02
CA ILE A 161 14.03 -26.01 22.15
C ILE A 161 14.93 -25.05 22.93
N SER A 162 14.55 -24.66 24.15
CA SER A 162 15.36 -23.79 25.01
C SER A 162 16.70 -24.42 25.37
N ALA A 163 16.75 -25.71 25.70
CA ALA A 163 18.00 -26.39 26.02
C ALA A 163 18.98 -26.45 24.83
N ILE A 164 18.45 -26.67 23.62
CA ILE A 164 19.22 -26.63 22.38
C ILE A 164 19.69 -25.21 22.08
N PHE A 165 18.80 -24.21 22.20
CA PHE A 165 19.12 -22.80 22.01
C PHE A 165 20.25 -22.33 22.94
N ASP A 166 20.15 -22.61 24.25
CA ASP A 166 21.17 -22.27 25.24
C ASP A 166 22.51 -22.97 24.97
N THR A 167 22.47 -24.19 24.44
CA THR A 167 23.68 -24.93 24.08
C THR A 167 24.33 -24.35 22.82
N LEU A 168 23.54 -23.95 21.82
CA LEU A 168 24.02 -23.24 20.64
C LEU A 168 24.65 -21.90 21.00
N VAL A 169 24.01 -21.09 21.85
CA VAL A 169 24.55 -19.81 22.34
C VAL A 169 25.87 -20.02 23.08
N ARG A 170 25.93 -20.97 24.02
CA ARG A 170 27.16 -21.26 24.79
C ARG A 170 28.33 -21.72 23.92
N ARG A 171 28.07 -22.51 22.89
CA ARG A 171 29.12 -23.07 22.02
C ARG A 171 29.56 -22.10 20.93
N SER A 172 28.62 -21.37 20.34
CA SER A 172 28.90 -20.43 19.25
C SER A 172 29.40 -19.06 19.74
N GLY A 173 28.97 -18.64 20.94
CA GLY A 173 29.20 -17.29 21.44
C GLY A 173 28.29 -16.23 20.79
N PHE A 174 27.37 -16.60 19.90
CA PHE A 174 26.43 -15.67 19.29
C PHE A 174 25.27 -15.33 20.21
N VAL A 175 24.81 -14.08 20.12
CA VAL A 175 23.59 -13.61 20.76
C VAL A 175 22.71 -12.97 19.70
N VAL A 176 21.50 -13.52 19.50
CA VAL A 176 20.53 -12.97 18.55
C VAL A 176 19.78 -11.83 19.21
N GLY A 177 19.82 -10.66 18.56
CA GLY A 177 19.07 -9.46 18.94
C GLY A 177 17.55 -9.63 18.81
N VAL A 178 16.80 -8.55 18.95
CA VAL A 178 15.33 -8.57 18.74
C VAL A 178 15.04 -8.99 17.29
N ILE A 179 14.12 -9.92 17.10
CA ILE A 179 13.66 -10.30 15.77
C ILE A 179 12.78 -9.16 15.24
N PRO A 180 13.12 -8.56 14.09
CA PRO A 180 12.31 -7.47 13.56
C PRO A 180 10.93 -7.95 13.07
N ASP A 181 9.91 -7.11 13.20
CA ASP A 181 8.53 -7.43 12.78
C ASP A 181 8.40 -7.75 11.27
N TRP A 182 9.35 -7.27 10.45
CA TRP A 182 9.40 -7.56 9.02
C TRP A 182 10.05 -8.92 8.68
N PHE A 183 10.61 -9.63 9.66
CA PHE A 183 11.32 -10.87 9.43
C PHE A 183 10.34 -11.95 8.93
N ALA A 184 10.67 -12.55 7.80
CA ALA A 184 9.86 -13.58 7.16
C ALA A 184 10.67 -14.85 6.96
N SER A 185 10.35 -15.91 7.71
CA SER A 185 11.00 -17.22 7.58
C SER A 185 10.65 -17.97 6.29
N THR A 186 9.55 -17.63 5.62
CA THR A 186 9.10 -18.30 4.39
C THR A 186 8.36 -17.36 3.43
N GLU A 187 8.40 -17.68 2.14
CA GLU A 187 7.70 -16.98 1.06
C GLU A 187 6.20 -17.33 0.97
N ARG A 188 5.79 -18.51 1.47
CA ARG A 188 4.48 -19.11 1.13
C ARG A 188 3.27 -18.48 1.83
N GLY A 189 3.50 -17.60 2.81
CA GLY A 189 2.44 -16.91 3.56
C GLY A 189 1.78 -15.73 2.83
N TRP A 190 2.33 -15.27 1.69
CA TRP A 190 2.01 -13.95 1.12
C TRP A 190 1.14 -13.96 -0.16
N GLY A 191 0.63 -15.14 -0.55
CA GLY A 191 -0.29 -15.30 -1.69
C GLY A 191 0.33 -15.10 -3.09
N TYR A 192 -0.50 -15.10 -4.13
CA TYR A 192 -0.08 -14.94 -5.54
C TYR A 192 0.28 -13.48 -5.91
N SER A 193 -0.01 -12.54 -5.02
CA SER A 193 0.12 -11.09 -5.22
C SER A 193 1.40 -10.51 -4.62
N ALA A 194 2.26 -11.36 -4.05
CA ALA A 194 3.60 -11.03 -3.60
C ALA A 194 4.65 -11.76 -4.45
N GLN A 195 5.83 -11.17 -4.60
CA GLN A 195 6.94 -11.72 -5.36
C GLN A 195 8.18 -11.81 -4.48
N LYS A 196 8.88 -12.94 -4.58
CA LYS A 196 10.20 -13.13 -3.99
C LYS A 196 11.27 -12.47 -4.85
N CYS A 197 12.10 -11.66 -4.22
CA CYS A 197 13.26 -11.03 -4.84
C CYS A 197 14.54 -11.52 -4.15
N ARG A 198 15.61 -11.71 -4.93
CA ARG A 198 16.91 -12.12 -4.41
C ARG A 198 17.69 -10.88 -3.96
N VAL A 199 18.44 -11.02 -2.87
CA VAL A 199 19.44 -10.01 -2.45
C VAL A 199 20.61 -10.04 -3.44
N ARG A 200 21.03 -8.87 -3.93
CA ARG A 200 22.03 -8.78 -5.02
C ARG A 200 23.42 -9.25 -4.61
N GLU A 201 23.88 -8.79 -3.45
CA GLU A 201 25.20 -9.15 -2.91
C GLU A 201 25.17 -10.49 -2.15
N GLY A 202 23.98 -11.02 -1.86
CA GLY A 202 23.77 -12.32 -1.23
C GLY A 202 24.25 -12.44 0.22
N SER A 203 24.77 -11.37 0.84
CA SER A 203 25.21 -11.36 2.24
C SER A 203 24.09 -10.89 3.19
N GLU A 204 24.17 -11.32 4.43
CA GLU A 204 23.27 -10.90 5.52
C GLU A 204 23.31 -9.38 5.72
N GLU A 205 24.52 -8.81 5.77
CA GLU A 205 24.69 -7.37 5.98
C GLU A 205 24.14 -6.56 4.81
N ALA A 206 24.26 -7.07 3.58
CA ALA A 206 23.65 -6.43 2.41
C ALA A 206 22.13 -6.46 2.50
N CYS A 207 21.55 -7.60 2.89
CA CYS A 207 20.12 -7.71 3.13
C CYS A 207 19.66 -6.70 4.18
N LEU A 208 20.31 -6.66 5.35
CA LEU A 208 19.95 -5.75 6.43
C LEU A 208 20.07 -4.27 6.04
N ARG A 209 21.11 -3.89 5.27
CA ARG A 209 21.25 -2.53 4.75
C ARG A 209 20.11 -2.16 3.81
N GLU A 210 19.74 -3.05 2.90
CA GLU A 210 18.63 -2.81 1.95
C GLU A 210 17.29 -2.75 2.68
N VAL A 211 17.01 -3.66 3.61
CA VAL A 211 15.78 -3.65 4.42
C VAL A 211 15.66 -2.35 5.21
N ALA A 212 16.75 -1.87 5.82
CA ALA A 212 16.75 -0.62 6.58
C ALA A 212 16.32 0.60 5.72
N VAL A 213 16.54 0.56 4.41
CA VAL A 213 16.00 1.58 3.49
C VAL A 213 14.55 1.28 3.15
N LEU A 214 14.23 0.04 2.75
CA LEU A 214 12.90 -0.34 2.28
C LEU A 214 11.80 -0.14 3.33
N THR A 215 12.12 -0.31 4.61
CA THR A 215 11.18 -0.07 5.73
C THR A 215 10.90 1.42 5.99
N GLU A 216 11.67 2.34 5.40
CA GLU A 216 11.45 3.80 5.50
C GLU A 216 10.60 4.34 4.33
N LEU A 217 10.33 3.55 3.29
CA LEU A 217 9.71 4.01 2.04
C LEU A 217 8.24 3.58 1.93
N HIS A 218 7.33 4.54 2.00
CA HIS A 218 5.88 4.32 1.91
C HIS A 218 5.24 5.26 0.89
N HIS A 219 5.38 4.98 -0.40
CA HIS A 219 4.84 5.83 -1.46
C HIS A 219 4.13 4.99 -2.54
N PRO A 220 3.04 5.46 -3.19
CA PRO A 220 2.36 4.68 -4.24
C PRO A 220 3.25 4.27 -5.41
N HIS A 221 4.29 5.07 -5.70
CA HIS A 221 5.27 4.82 -6.77
C HIS A 221 6.60 4.23 -6.29
N VAL A 222 6.63 3.71 -5.05
CA VAL A 222 7.71 2.85 -4.57
C VAL A 222 7.12 1.49 -4.25
N ARG A 223 7.78 0.44 -4.71
CA ARG A 223 7.33 -0.93 -4.56
C ARG A 223 7.23 -1.30 -3.08
N ARG A 224 6.09 -1.86 -2.68
CA ARG A 224 5.87 -2.21 -1.28
C ARG A 224 6.78 -3.36 -0.87
N PHE A 225 7.40 -3.21 0.29
CA PHE A 225 8.17 -4.23 0.98
C PHE A 225 7.31 -4.92 2.04
N TYR A 226 7.13 -6.22 1.93
CA TYR A 226 6.31 -7.02 2.83
C TYR A 226 7.13 -7.72 3.93
N GLY A 227 8.37 -8.12 3.63
CA GLY A 227 9.24 -8.76 4.61
C GLY A 227 10.52 -9.30 4.00
N ALA A 228 11.43 -9.81 4.83
CA ALA A 228 12.71 -10.37 4.36
C ALA A 228 13.22 -11.49 5.26
N CYS A 229 14.05 -12.36 4.69
CA CYS A 229 14.95 -13.22 5.43
C CYS A 229 16.38 -12.78 5.16
N HIS A 230 17.15 -12.49 6.20
CA HIS A 230 18.56 -12.07 6.10
C HIS A 230 19.53 -13.22 6.40
N VAL A 231 19.07 -14.25 7.11
CA VAL A 231 19.88 -15.43 7.46
C VAL A 231 19.69 -16.56 6.45
N GLY A 232 20.70 -17.43 6.34
CA GLY A 232 20.68 -18.54 5.37
C GLY A 232 20.64 -18.03 3.93
N TYR A 233 19.58 -18.36 3.19
CA TYR A 233 19.38 -17.84 1.83
C TYR A 233 18.59 -16.53 1.86
N ALA A 234 19.29 -15.40 1.79
CA ALA A 234 18.66 -14.10 1.93
C ALA A 234 17.68 -13.76 0.78
N PHE A 235 16.50 -13.24 1.13
CA PHE A 235 15.48 -12.83 0.15
C PHE A 235 14.60 -11.70 0.69
N PHE A 236 13.95 -10.98 -0.23
CA PHE A 236 12.88 -10.03 0.04
C PHE A 236 11.54 -10.55 -0.47
N ILE A 237 10.46 -10.10 0.15
CA ILE A 237 9.09 -10.30 -0.27
C ILE A 237 8.54 -8.92 -0.56
N CYS A 238 8.15 -8.67 -1.82
CA CYS A 238 7.69 -7.37 -2.27
C CYS A 238 6.38 -7.47 -3.06
N GLU A 239 5.72 -6.34 -3.29
CA GLU A 239 4.55 -6.23 -4.17
C GLU A 239 4.83 -6.85 -5.53
N ASN A 240 3.86 -7.58 -6.09
CA ASN A 240 4.03 -8.10 -7.43
C ASN A 240 4.23 -6.96 -8.44
N SER A 241 5.19 -7.12 -9.34
CA SER A 241 5.53 -6.11 -10.34
C SER A 241 6.07 -6.79 -11.59
N GLY A 242 5.70 -6.28 -12.76
CA GLY A 242 6.29 -6.65 -14.03
C GLY A 242 7.53 -5.80 -14.33
N VAL A 243 8.45 -6.39 -15.08
CA VAL A 243 9.42 -5.62 -15.87
C VAL A 243 8.67 -5.15 -17.12
N PHE A 244 8.91 -3.91 -17.54
CA PHE A 244 8.34 -3.36 -18.76
C PHE A 244 8.47 -4.34 -19.93
N GLN A 245 7.34 -4.70 -20.55
CA GLN A 245 7.22 -5.45 -21.80
C GLN A 245 6.53 -4.54 -22.85
N GLY A 246 7.06 -4.51 -24.08
CA GLY A 246 6.71 -3.50 -25.08
C GLY A 246 5.22 -3.31 -25.38
N SER A 247 4.89 -2.16 -25.99
CA SER A 247 3.57 -1.59 -26.34
C SER A 247 2.69 -1.02 -25.22
N GLU A 248 3.04 -1.20 -23.94
CA GLU A 248 2.26 -0.67 -22.78
C GLU A 248 2.87 0.59 -22.12
N LEU A 249 3.70 1.36 -22.81
CA LEU A 249 4.39 2.52 -22.22
C LEU A 249 3.60 3.82 -22.42
N GLU A 250 3.01 4.32 -21.35
CA GLU A 250 2.36 5.63 -21.31
C GLU A 250 3.17 6.61 -20.45
N TRP A 251 3.13 7.90 -20.81
CA TRP A 251 3.77 8.97 -20.03
C TRP A 251 3.24 9.07 -18.59
N THR A 252 2.02 8.61 -18.32
CA THR A 252 1.44 8.47 -16.97
C THR A 252 2.25 7.51 -16.08
N ILE A 253 2.77 6.42 -16.65
CA ILE A 253 3.65 5.47 -15.94
C ILE A 253 4.99 6.14 -15.63
N PHE A 254 5.58 6.83 -16.60
CA PHE A 254 6.87 7.53 -16.42
C PHE A 254 6.79 8.65 -15.39
N LEU A 255 5.68 9.40 -15.41
CA LEU A 255 5.36 10.37 -14.38
C LEU A 255 5.34 9.71 -12.99
N GLY A 256 4.68 8.55 -12.85
CA GLY A 256 4.69 7.80 -11.60
C GLY A 256 6.10 7.45 -11.13
N LEU A 257 6.96 6.95 -12.03
CA LEU A 257 8.37 6.66 -11.72
C LEU A 257 9.14 7.91 -11.29
N ALA A 258 8.92 9.06 -11.95
CA ALA A 258 9.56 10.32 -11.60
C ALA A 258 9.12 10.83 -10.22
N LEU A 259 7.82 10.73 -9.89
CA LEU A 259 7.29 11.04 -8.56
C LEU A 259 7.90 10.13 -7.48
N GLY A 260 8.04 8.83 -7.77
CA GLY A 260 8.72 7.88 -6.89
C GLY A 260 10.19 8.22 -6.68
N LEU A 261 10.90 8.65 -7.73
CA LEU A 261 12.31 9.02 -7.65
C LEU A 261 12.52 10.29 -6.83
N GLU A 262 11.67 11.30 -7.02
CA GLU A 262 11.72 12.51 -6.20
C GLU A 262 11.38 12.23 -4.74
N TYR A 263 10.41 11.37 -4.47
CA TYR A 263 10.10 10.93 -3.10
C TYR A 263 11.33 10.32 -2.38
N VAL A 264 12.12 9.52 -3.11
CA VAL A 264 13.35 8.87 -2.63
C VAL A 264 14.47 9.91 -2.44
N HIS A 265 14.68 10.80 -3.40
CA HIS A 265 15.69 11.87 -3.35
C HIS A 265 15.42 12.83 -2.19
N ALA A 266 14.16 13.21 -1.98
CA ALA A 266 13.75 14.07 -0.87
C ALA A 266 14.09 13.49 0.51
N ARG A 267 14.26 12.17 0.62
CA ARG A 267 14.68 11.46 1.85
C ARG A 267 16.20 11.23 1.95
N GLY A 268 16.96 11.80 1.02
CA GLY A 268 18.42 11.70 0.98
C GLY A 268 18.93 10.34 0.54
N PHE A 269 18.14 9.60 -0.22
CA PHE A 269 18.56 8.35 -0.86
C PHE A 269 18.82 8.55 -2.34
N VAL A 270 19.82 7.84 -2.87
CA VAL A 270 20.20 7.83 -4.29
C VAL A 270 20.54 6.39 -4.68
N HIS A 271 20.47 6.04 -5.95
CA HIS A 271 20.82 4.69 -6.38
C HIS A 271 22.33 4.54 -6.51
N GLN A 272 22.89 3.52 -5.86
CA GLN A 272 24.32 3.21 -6.00
C GLN A 272 24.66 2.73 -7.41
N ARG A 273 23.79 1.92 -7.99
CA ARG A 273 23.86 1.43 -9.38
C ARG A 273 22.45 1.24 -9.92
N TRP A 274 22.19 1.86 -11.06
CA TRP A 274 20.96 1.64 -11.83
C TRP A 274 20.99 0.26 -12.50
N SER A 275 19.82 -0.34 -12.64
CA SER A 275 19.65 -1.70 -13.16
C SER A 275 18.34 -1.83 -13.92
N GLU A 276 18.21 -2.87 -14.72
CA GLU A 276 16.98 -3.16 -15.46
C GLU A 276 15.75 -3.30 -14.54
N ASP A 277 15.95 -3.81 -13.31
CA ASP A 277 14.89 -4.02 -12.31
C ASP A 277 14.58 -2.77 -11.46
N THR A 278 15.28 -1.65 -11.67
CA THR A 278 15.02 -0.40 -10.93
C THR A 278 13.64 0.15 -11.26
N LEU A 279 13.27 0.09 -12.54
CA LEU A 279 12.00 0.56 -13.06
C LEU A 279 11.04 -0.61 -13.26
N THR A 280 9.93 -0.58 -12.53
CA THR A 280 8.90 -1.62 -12.59
C THR A 280 7.54 -1.01 -12.86
N HIS A 281 6.56 -1.83 -13.22
CA HIS A 281 5.17 -1.41 -13.30
C HIS A 281 4.22 -2.50 -12.84
N TYR A 282 3.02 -2.09 -12.45
CA TYR A 282 1.92 -3.01 -12.19
C TYR A 282 0.60 -2.33 -12.52
N ASN A 283 -0.19 -2.92 -13.42
CA ASN A 283 -1.51 -2.42 -13.84
C ASN A 283 -1.55 -0.91 -14.16
N GLY A 284 -0.65 -0.45 -15.03
CA GLY A 284 -0.59 0.96 -15.46
C GLY A 284 0.02 1.93 -14.44
N ARG A 285 0.50 1.45 -13.29
CA ARG A 285 1.24 2.26 -12.30
C ARG A 285 2.74 2.01 -12.42
N GLY A 286 3.51 3.03 -12.76
CA GLY A 286 4.98 2.99 -12.72
C GLY A 286 5.50 3.08 -11.28
N MET A 287 6.45 2.23 -10.91
CA MET A 287 7.00 2.16 -9.54
C MET A 287 8.49 1.85 -9.54
N LEU A 288 9.23 2.48 -8.61
CA LEU A 288 10.60 2.10 -8.32
C LEU A 288 10.64 0.83 -7.49
N SER A 289 11.56 -0.09 -7.78
CA SER A 289 11.71 -1.31 -6.97
C SER A 289 12.23 -1.06 -5.56
N GLY A 290 12.88 0.09 -5.32
CA GLY A 290 13.51 0.45 -4.05
C GLY A 290 14.85 -0.24 -3.80
N LEU A 291 15.30 -1.12 -4.71
CA LEU A 291 16.54 -1.88 -4.57
C LEU A 291 17.76 -1.06 -4.99
N GLY A 292 18.89 -1.26 -4.30
CA GLY A 292 20.16 -0.59 -4.63
C GLY A 292 20.22 0.88 -4.21
N LEU A 293 19.32 1.30 -3.32
CA LEU A 293 19.34 2.63 -2.70
C LEU A 293 20.38 2.71 -1.59
N VAL A 294 21.10 3.84 -1.55
CA VAL A 294 22.06 4.18 -0.51
C VAL A 294 21.80 5.59 -0.02
N ARG A 295 22.14 5.87 1.25
CA ARG A 295 22.11 7.25 1.73
C ARG A 295 23.19 8.07 1.03
N GLN A 296 22.81 9.23 0.51
CA GLN A 296 23.73 10.17 -0.10
C GLN A 296 24.78 10.61 0.93
N ARG A 297 26.06 10.37 0.63
CA ARG A 297 27.18 10.85 1.45
C ARG A 297 27.52 12.29 1.03
N LEU A 298 27.65 13.20 2.00
CA LEU A 298 28.20 14.53 1.72
C LEU A 298 29.69 14.36 1.41
N ALA A 299 30.17 15.08 0.39
CA ALA A 299 31.55 15.03 -0.08
C ALA A 299 32.52 15.54 1.01
N THR A 300 32.95 14.67 1.91
CA THR A 300 34.03 14.93 2.89
C THR A 300 35.36 14.31 2.46
N THR A 301 35.40 13.64 1.31
CA THR A 301 36.62 13.07 0.72
C THR A 301 36.80 13.54 -0.71
N SER A 302 38.04 13.91 -1.04
CA SER A 302 38.55 14.51 -2.28
C SER A 302 37.65 14.44 -3.53
N PRO A 303 37.43 15.56 -4.26
CA PRO A 303 36.50 15.68 -5.40
C PRO A 303 36.93 14.97 -6.70
N ASN A 304 37.87 14.02 -6.64
CA ASN A 304 38.48 13.42 -7.83
C ASN A 304 37.90 12.08 -8.30
N ASP A 305 36.82 11.58 -7.68
CA ASP A 305 36.13 10.39 -8.19
C ASP A 305 34.70 10.76 -8.61
N GLY A 306 34.51 11.04 -9.90
CA GLY A 306 33.21 11.31 -10.53
C GLY A 306 32.24 10.12 -10.54
N SER A 307 32.41 9.15 -9.64
CA SER A 307 31.61 7.90 -9.53
C SER A 307 30.74 7.83 -8.28
N SER A 308 30.77 8.84 -7.40
CA SER A 308 29.98 8.83 -6.17
C SER A 308 28.49 9.06 -6.48
N PRO A 309 27.57 8.19 -5.99
CA PRO A 309 26.13 8.31 -6.23
C PRO A 309 25.56 9.67 -5.81
N CYS A 310 24.83 10.33 -6.71
CA CYS A 310 24.17 11.61 -6.45
C CYS A 310 22.84 11.75 -7.21
N VAL A 311 22.05 12.77 -6.85
CA VAL A 311 20.78 13.07 -7.53
C VAL A 311 20.99 13.28 -9.03
N ALA A 312 22.01 14.03 -9.43
CA ALA A 312 22.30 14.30 -10.83
C ALA A 312 22.70 13.04 -11.62
N SER A 313 23.37 12.06 -10.99
CA SER A 313 23.65 10.77 -11.65
C SER A 313 22.39 9.93 -11.78
N ASP A 314 21.48 9.98 -10.81
CA ASP A 314 20.18 9.31 -10.86
C ASP A 314 19.29 9.87 -11.97
N VAL A 315 19.21 11.20 -12.13
CA VAL A 315 18.43 11.84 -13.21
C VAL A 315 18.91 11.36 -14.58
N MET A 316 20.22 11.36 -14.81
CA MET A 316 20.79 10.90 -16.08
C MET A 316 20.49 9.42 -16.34
N ALA A 317 20.73 8.57 -15.34
CA ALA A 317 20.49 7.14 -15.46
C ALA A 317 19.00 6.82 -15.64
N PHE A 318 18.11 7.58 -15.00
CA PHE A 318 16.67 7.52 -15.22
C PHE A 318 16.30 7.87 -16.67
N GLY A 319 16.84 8.98 -17.20
CA GLY A 319 16.59 9.42 -18.57
C GLY A 319 17.03 8.38 -19.61
N LEU A 320 18.24 7.83 -19.45
CA LEU A 320 18.75 6.77 -20.32
C LEU A 320 17.91 5.49 -20.21
N ALA A 321 17.52 5.09 -18.99
CA ALA A 321 16.69 3.92 -18.80
C ALA A 321 15.31 4.06 -19.45
N LEU A 322 14.68 5.25 -19.38
CA LEU A 322 13.41 5.51 -20.05
C LEU A 322 13.55 5.50 -21.58
N LEU A 323 14.64 6.08 -22.10
CA LEU A 323 14.94 6.04 -23.54
C LEU A 323 15.11 4.60 -24.03
N ASP A 324 15.84 3.77 -23.29
CA ASP A 324 16.02 2.33 -23.58
C ASP A 324 14.68 1.59 -23.63
N ARG A 325 13.74 1.94 -22.73
CA ARG A 325 12.38 1.35 -22.73
C ARG A 325 11.55 1.80 -23.93
N LEU A 326 11.60 3.08 -24.30
CA LEU A 326 10.89 3.59 -25.48
C LEU A 326 11.46 3.04 -26.80
N ALA A 327 12.77 2.81 -26.87
CA ALA A 327 13.44 2.29 -28.06
C ALA A 327 13.22 0.78 -28.27
N TRP A 328 12.62 0.06 -27.32
CA TRP A 328 12.53 -1.40 -27.38
C TRP A 328 11.40 -1.88 -28.30
N THR A 329 11.79 -2.54 -29.40
CA THR A 329 10.89 -2.90 -30.53
C THR A 329 10.39 -4.36 -30.52
N GLY A 330 10.60 -5.14 -29.45
CA GLY A 330 9.96 -6.45 -29.28
C GLY A 330 10.85 -7.59 -28.79
N TRP A 331 10.23 -8.78 -28.67
CA TRP A 331 10.73 -9.98 -27.97
C TRP A 331 12.07 -10.53 -28.50
N PHE A 332 12.38 -10.33 -29.78
CA PHE A 332 13.57 -10.89 -30.44
C PHE A 332 14.76 -9.91 -30.51
N SER A 333 14.58 -8.67 -30.05
CA SER A 333 15.61 -7.62 -30.08
C SER A 333 16.36 -7.59 -28.75
N LYS A 334 17.71 -7.58 -28.78
CA LYS A 334 18.50 -7.31 -27.56
C LYS A 334 18.12 -5.91 -27.04
N PRO A 335 17.98 -5.72 -25.71
CA PRO A 335 17.81 -4.40 -25.13
C PRO A 335 18.96 -3.51 -25.59
N ILE A 336 18.65 -2.33 -26.13
CA ILE A 336 19.67 -1.30 -26.33
C ILE A 336 19.93 -0.73 -24.95
N VAL A 337 21.20 -0.65 -24.55
CA VAL A 337 21.61 -0.04 -23.28
C VAL A 337 22.43 1.19 -23.63
N HIS A 338 21.81 2.36 -23.55
CA HIS A 338 22.50 3.62 -23.84
C HIS A 338 23.37 4.02 -22.66
N GLN A 339 24.66 4.27 -22.91
CA GLN A 339 25.57 4.90 -21.93
C GLN A 339 25.56 6.43 -22.02
N ALA A 340 25.07 6.96 -23.14
CA ALA A 340 24.89 8.38 -23.43
C ALA A 340 23.78 8.53 -24.48
N LEU A 341 23.25 9.74 -24.63
CA LEU A 341 22.26 10.02 -25.67
C LEU A 341 22.84 9.83 -27.08
N PRO A 342 22.02 9.37 -28.04
CA PRO A 342 22.41 9.36 -29.45
C PRO A 342 22.66 10.78 -29.96
N ALA A 343 23.56 10.91 -30.94
CA ALA A 343 23.98 12.21 -31.48
C ALA A 343 22.86 12.98 -32.21
N ALA A 344 21.80 12.28 -32.62
CA ALA A 344 20.62 12.85 -33.26
C ALA A 344 19.36 12.28 -32.61
N ARG A 345 18.27 13.06 -32.67
CA ARG A 345 16.94 12.65 -32.18
C ARG A 345 16.47 11.39 -32.93
N PRO A 346 16.13 10.30 -32.22
CA PRO A 346 15.48 9.13 -32.83
C PRO A 346 14.12 9.47 -33.45
N ASP A 347 13.78 8.85 -34.59
CA ASP A 347 12.56 9.16 -35.34
C ASP A 347 11.25 8.88 -34.58
N PHE A 348 11.29 8.01 -33.58
CA PHE A 348 10.11 7.67 -32.76
C PHE A 348 9.80 8.69 -31.66
N LEU A 349 10.69 9.65 -31.42
CA LEU A 349 10.50 10.70 -30.41
C LEU A 349 10.05 12.00 -31.03
N LYS A 350 9.06 12.64 -30.41
CA LYS A 350 8.70 14.03 -30.69
C LYS A 350 9.78 14.98 -30.18
N GLU A 351 9.74 16.24 -30.63
CA GLU A 351 10.70 17.27 -30.23
C GLU A 351 10.67 17.53 -28.72
N GLU A 352 9.48 17.69 -28.15
CA GLU A 352 9.29 17.93 -26.72
C GLU A 352 9.78 16.77 -25.84
N GLU A 353 9.60 15.52 -26.33
CA GLU A 353 10.10 14.31 -25.66
C GLU A 353 11.63 14.25 -25.72
N TRP A 354 12.21 14.64 -26.86
CA TRP A 354 13.66 14.70 -27.03
C TRP A 354 14.32 15.77 -26.16
N GLU A 355 13.71 16.95 -26.05
CA GLU A 355 14.19 18.01 -25.15
C GLU A 355 14.25 17.56 -23.69
N LEU A 356 13.27 16.77 -23.24
CA LEU A 356 13.27 16.19 -21.90
C LEU A 356 14.50 15.29 -21.72
N PHE A 357 14.78 14.38 -22.65
CA PHE A 357 15.96 13.53 -22.58
C PHE A 357 17.27 14.33 -22.63
N GLN A 358 17.36 15.36 -23.48
CA GLN A 358 18.51 16.25 -23.55
C GLN A 358 18.79 16.95 -22.21
N GLY A 359 17.75 17.43 -21.54
CA GLY A 359 17.87 18.05 -20.22
C GLY A 359 18.25 17.06 -19.12
N MET A 360 17.66 15.87 -19.12
CA MET A 360 17.99 14.83 -18.12
C MET A 360 19.42 14.29 -18.26
N CYS A 361 19.88 14.15 -19.51
CA CYS A 361 21.16 13.52 -19.83
C CYS A 361 22.22 14.55 -20.27
N ALA A 362 22.12 15.80 -19.82
CA ALA A 362 23.14 16.82 -20.08
C ALA A 362 24.51 16.35 -19.56
N VAL A 363 25.56 16.63 -20.34
CA VAL A 363 26.93 16.16 -20.03
C VAL A 363 27.41 16.74 -18.71
N ASP A 364 27.23 18.05 -18.53
CA ASP A 364 27.52 18.73 -17.27
C ASP A 364 26.41 18.43 -16.23
N PRO A 365 26.74 17.82 -15.08
CA PRO A 365 25.77 17.60 -14.00
C PRO A 365 25.08 18.87 -13.50
N ALA A 366 25.71 20.05 -13.61
CA ALA A 366 25.13 21.32 -13.18
C ALA A 366 24.04 21.84 -14.13
N GLU A 367 24.09 21.43 -15.40
CA GLU A 367 23.12 21.80 -16.45
C GLU A 367 21.99 20.76 -16.59
N ARG A 368 22.02 19.69 -15.79
CA ARG A 368 20.96 18.67 -15.82
C ARG A 368 19.68 19.21 -15.19
N MET A 369 18.55 18.85 -15.80
CA MET A 369 17.23 19.15 -15.25
C MET A 369 17.10 18.63 -13.82
N SER A 370 16.47 19.44 -12.98
CA SER A 370 16.02 19.00 -11.66
C SER A 370 14.89 17.97 -11.77
N MET A 371 14.71 17.14 -10.76
CA MET A 371 13.57 16.21 -10.74
C MET A 371 12.21 16.93 -10.79
N LEU A 372 12.12 18.15 -10.25
CA LEU A 372 10.92 18.98 -10.35
C LEU A 372 10.60 19.35 -11.80
N GLU A 373 11.62 19.74 -12.58
CA GLU A 373 11.49 20.02 -14.02
C GLU A 373 11.08 18.77 -14.81
N VAL A 374 11.72 17.64 -14.51
CA VAL A 374 11.40 16.35 -15.12
C VAL A 374 9.93 15.99 -14.88
N ILE A 375 9.47 16.08 -13.63
CA ILE A 375 8.08 15.79 -13.25
C ILE A 375 7.13 16.73 -14.01
N GLN A 376 7.41 18.02 -14.06
CA GLN A 376 6.56 18.98 -14.77
C GLN A 376 6.47 18.65 -16.27
N LYS A 377 7.61 18.45 -16.95
CA LYS A 377 7.60 18.07 -18.38
C LYS A 377 6.85 16.75 -18.61
N MET A 378 7.03 15.75 -17.75
CA MET A 378 6.30 14.48 -17.84
C MET A 378 4.80 14.62 -17.58
N GLN A 379 4.36 15.53 -16.69
CA GLN A 379 2.95 15.83 -16.48
C GLN A 379 2.28 16.37 -17.75
N VAL A 380 2.98 17.23 -18.50
CA VAL A 380 2.49 17.74 -19.79
C VAL A 380 2.34 16.62 -20.80
N LEU A 381 3.39 15.81 -20.95
CA LEU A 381 3.40 14.69 -21.90
C LEU A 381 2.33 13.64 -21.55
N ALA A 382 2.05 13.44 -20.25
CA ALA A 382 0.99 12.57 -19.78
C ALA A 382 -0.42 13.10 -20.07
N LYS A 383 -0.63 14.43 -20.00
CA LYS A 383 -1.90 15.09 -20.34
C LYS A 383 -2.18 15.14 -21.84
N GLY A 384 -1.16 15.12 -22.69
CA GLY A 384 -1.25 15.23 -24.15
C GLY A 384 -2.00 14.11 -24.90
N LYS A 385 -2.78 13.27 -24.20
CA LYS A 385 -3.74 12.32 -24.77
C LYS A 385 -5.21 12.67 -24.48
N GLU A 386 -5.49 13.63 -23.60
CA GLU A 386 -6.84 14.17 -23.38
C GLU A 386 -7.03 15.42 -24.28
N GLU A 387 -7.02 15.22 -25.59
CA GLU A 387 -7.63 16.21 -26.48
C GLU A 387 -9.14 16.11 -26.29
N VAL A 388 -9.67 17.10 -25.58
CA VAL A 388 -11.09 17.37 -25.38
C VAL A 388 -11.79 17.37 -26.74
N GLU A 389 -12.76 16.47 -26.90
CA GLU A 389 -13.84 16.65 -27.87
C GLU A 389 -14.41 18.06 -27.63
N ALA A 390 -14.04 19.01 -28.49
CA ALA A 390 -14.44 20.40 -28.38
C ALA A 390 -15.98 20.46 -28.36
N ALA A 391 -16.55 20.58 -27.16
CA ALA A 391 -17.89 21.07 -27.02
C ALA A 391 -17.91 22.46 -27.67
N SER A 392 -18.83 22.65 -28.61
CA SER A 392 -19.11 23.89 -29.31
C SER A 392 -19.43 25.03 -28.33
N SER A 393 -18.44 25.61 -27.66
CA SER A 393 -18.59 26.82 -26.86
C SER A 393 -18.49 28.06 -27.76
N LYS A 394 -19.35 29.05 -27.49
CA LYS A 394 -19.39 30.29 -28.26
C LYS A 394 -18.11 31.11 -27.98
N PRO A 395 -17.56 31.82 -28.98
CA PRO A 395 -16.45 32.74 -28.75
C PRO A 395 -16.78 33.75 -27.64
N VAL A 396 -15.79 34.09 -26.83
CA VAL A 396 -15.90 35.10 -25.78
C VAL A 396 -15.72 36.47 -26.43
N GLU A 397 -16.78 37.25 -26.51
CA GLU A 397 -16.77 38.59 -27.12
C GLU A 397 -16.10 39.64 -26.24
N ASP A 398 -16.26 39.52 -24.92
CA ASP A 398 -15.72 40.45 -23.93
C ASP A 398 -15.26 39.65 -22.70
N VAL A 399 -13.95 39.71 -22.44
CA VAL A 399 -13.29 39.01 -21.33
C VAL A 399 -13.64 39.64 -19.99
N GLU A 400 -13.91 40.95 -19.93
CA GLU A 400 -14.19 41.66 -18.68
C GLU A 400 -15.49 41.19 -18.02
N ILE A 401 -16.47 40.80 -18.83
CA ILE A 401 -17.78 40.31 -18.38
C ILE A 401 -17.90 38.78 -18.41
N TYR A 402 -16.85 38.07 -18.82
CA TYR A 402 -16.86 36.61 -18.86
C TYR A 402 -16.94 36.02 -17.45
N VAL A 403 -17.96 35.21 -17.20
CA VAL A 403 -18.16 34.52 -15.93
C VAL A 403 -17.61 33.10 -16.03
N PHE A 404 -16.66 32.77 -15.16
CA PHE A 404 -16.08 31.43 -15.13
C PHE A 404 -17.08 30.42 -14.57
N PRO A 405 -17.50 29.38 -15.32
CA PRO A 405 -18.57 28.49 -14.90
C PRO A 405 -18.36 27.77 -13.57
N LEU A 406 -17.10 27.45 -13.22
CA LEU A 406 -16.78 26.75 -11.96
C LEU A 406 -16.88 27.66 -10.74
N ALA A 407 -16.62 28.96 -10.89
CA ALA A 407 -16.62 29.93 -9.79
C ALA A 407 -17.93 30.71 -9.69
N GLY A 408 -18.63 30.91 -10.81
CA GLY A 408 -19.77 31.83 -10.89
C GLY A 408 -19.36 33.31 -10.76
N LEU A 409 -18.07 33.63 -10.88
CA LEU A 409 -17.48 34.96 -10.76
C LEU A 409 -16.79 35.36 -12.07
N THR A 410 -16.64 36.67 -12.29
CA THR A 410 -15.80 37.20 -13.37
C THR A 410 -14.31 36.99 -13.08
N ILE A 411 -13.48 36.96 -14.12
CA ILE A 411 -12.03 36.82 -13.98
C ILE A 411 -11.44 37.94 -13.10
N ALA A 412 -11.94 39.17 -13.24
CA ALA A 412 -11.51 40.32 -12.45
C ALA A 412 -11.86 40.19 -10.95
N GLU A 413 -13.01 39.60 -10.63
CA GLU A 413 -13.41 39.30 -9.24
C GLU A 413 -12.48 38.24 -8.64
N ILE A 414 -12.25 37.13 -9.36
CA ILE A 414 -11.34 36.08 -8.89
C ILE A 414 -9.92 36.65 -8.68
N LEU A 415 -9.41 37.48 -9.59
CA LEU A 415 -8.09 38.12 -9.43
C LEU A 415 -8.03 39.06 -8.21
N ARG A 416 -9.13 39.73 -7.87
CA ARG A 416 -9.22 40.56 -6.67
C ARG A 416 -9.14 39.69 -5.42
N ASP A 417 -9.90 38.60 -5.37
CA ASP A 417 -9.87 37.68 -4.24
C ASP A 417 -8.48 37.03 -4.11
N VAL A 418 -7.84 36.65 -5.23
CA VAL A 418 -6.45 36.16 -5.25
C VAL A 418 -5.47 37.20 -4.72
N ASN A 419 -5.65 38.49 -5.05
CA ASN A 419 -4.80 39.55 -4.54
C ASN A 419 -4.93 39.68 -3.01
N ASP A 420 -6.16 39.67 -2.52
CA ASP A 420 -6.47 39.83 -1.10
C ASP A 420 -5.94 38.61 -0.32
N LEU A 421 -6.13 37.39 -0.84
CA LEU A 421 -5.54 36.18 -0.27
C LEU A 421 -4.00 36.19 -0.28
N CYS A 422 -3.37 36.78 -1.30
CA CYS A 422 -1.91 36.94 -1.31
C CYS A 422 -1.40 37.90 -0.21
N ASP A 423 -2.22 38.86 0.21
CA ASP A 423 -1.94 39.74 1.36
C ASP A 423 -2.17 39.03 2.69
N GLU A 424 -3.23 38.23 2.80
CA GLU A 424 -3.54 37.45 4.01
C GLU A 424 -2.43 36.44 4.34
N VAL A 425 -1.82 35.82 3.32
CA VAL A 425 -0.79 34.80 3.52
C VAL A 425 0.63 35.37 3.33
N GLU A 426 0.96 36.40 4.11
CA GLU A 426 2.23 37.16 4.02
C GLU A 426 3.48 36.26 4.05
N ALA A 427 3.44 35.17 4.82
CA ALA A 427 4.57 34.24 4.95
C ALA A 427 4.98 33.57 3.62
N PHE A 428 4.07 33.47 2.65
CA PHE A 428 4.34 32.91 1.31
C PHE A 428 4.36 33.97 0.21
N ALA A 429 4.22 35.25 0.54
CA ALA A 429 4.22 36.35 -0.44
C ALA A 429 5.41 36.30 -1.43
N PRO A 430 6.66 35.96 -1.03
CA PRO A 430 7.79 35.89 -1.97
C PRO A 430 7.61 34.90 -3.14
N VAL A 431 6.79 33.86 -2.96
CA VAL A 431 6.52 32.85 -4.00
C VAL A 431 5.13 32.99 -4.60
N ASN A 432 4.14 33.54 -3.87
CA ASN A 432 2.78 33.73 -4.37
C ASN A 432 2.63 35.00 -5.24
N ARG A 433 3.24 36.12 -4.82
CA ARG A 433 3.13 37.39 -5.55
C ARG A 433 3.65 37.33 -6.98
N PRO A 434 4.77 36.65 -7.30
CA PRO A 434 5.19 36.48 -8.68
C PRO A 434 4.15 35.76 -9.56
N VAL A 435 3.43 34.77 -9.03
CA VAL A 435 2.37 34.07 -9.78
C VAL A 435 1.20 35.03 -10.05
N TYR A 436 0.72 35.74 -9.02
CA TYR A 436 -0.33 36.74 -9.16
C TYR A 436 0.01 37.81 -10.20
N SER A 437 1.21 38.41 -10.12
CA SER A 437 1.64 39.46 -11.06
C SER A 437 1.62 38.98 -12.51
N ARG A 438 1.97 37.71 -12.75
CA ARG A 438 1.91 37.11 -14.08
C ARG A 438 0.47 36.87 -14.54
N LEU A 439 -0.38 36.34 -13.67
CA LEU A 439 -1.80 36.14 -13.97
C LEU A 439 -2.48 37.48 -14.32
N LEU A 440 -2.20 38.53 -13.54
CA LEU A 440 -2.73 39.86 -13.78
C LEU A 440 -2.25 40.43 -15.12
N ASP A 441 -0.97 40.29 -15.45
CA ASP A 441 -0.44 40.73 -16.75
C ASP A 441 -1.09 39.96 -17.91
N VAL A 442 -1.24 38.64 -17.80
CA VAL A 442 -1.95 37.83 -18.81
C VAL A 442 -3.39 38.29 -18.99
N TYR A 443 -4.13 38.51 -17.90
CA TYR A 443 -5.50 39.02 -17.94
C TYR A 443 -5.57 40.39 -18.65
N GLN A 444 -4.70 41.33 -18.29
CA GLN A 444 -4.65 42.64 -18.93
C GLN A 444 -4.37 42.55 -20.43
N GLN A 445 -3.53 41.62 -20.84
CA GLN A 445 -3.28 41.37 -22.26
C GLN A 445 -4.49 40.77 -22.97
N LEU A 446 -5.20 39.82 -22.34
CA LEU A 446 -6.43 39.22 -22.90
C LEU A 446 -7.53 40.27 -23.10
N VAL A 447 -7.73 41.16 -22.11
CA VAL A 447 -8.68 42.29 -22.20
C VAL A 447 -8.29 43.27 -23.32
N ALA A 448 -6.99 43.48 -23.56
CA ALA A 448 -6.51 44.37 -24.60
C ALA A 448 -6.67 43.82 -26.04
N VAL A 449 -7.03 42.55 -26.21
CA VAL A 449 -7.23 41.95 -27.54
C VAL A 449 -8.46 42.56 -28.20
N SER A 450 -8.29 43.04 -29.43
CA SER A 450 -9.43 43.51 -30.24
C SER A 450 -10.13 42.34 -30.93
N GLY A 451 -11.38 42.05 -30.55
CA GLY A 451 -12.23 41.02 -31.17
C GLY A 451 -12.53 39.83 -30.26
N SER A 452 -13.35 38.89 -30.75
CA SER A 452 -13.74 37.71 -29.97
C SER A 452 -12.60 36.71 -29.81
N LEU A 453 -12.41 36.20 -28.59
CA LEU A 453 -11.45 35.14 -28.29
C LEU A 453 -12.11 33.75 -28.36
N PRO A 454 -11.35 32.70 -28.71
CA PRO A 454 -11.81 31.33 -28.52
C PRO A 454 -12.13 31.06 -27.04
N ALA A 455 -13.29 30.47 -26.73
CA ALA A 455 -13.67 30.18 -25.35
C ALA A 455 -12.69 29.23 -24.66
N ILE A 456 -12.20 28.21 -25.37
CA ILE A 456 -11.18 27.26 -24.85
C ILE A 456 -9.96 28.00 -24.28
N LEU A 457 -9.50 29.05 -24.97
CA LEU A 457 -8.35 29.84 -24.52
C LEU A 457 -8.65 30.58 -23.20
N VAL A 458 -9.84 31.18 -23.10
CA VAL A 458 -10.26 31.88 -21.87
C VAL A 458 -10.47 30.88 -20.73
N GLU A 459 -11.04 29.71 -21.02
CA GLU A 459 -11.23 28.60 -20.07
C GLU A 459 -9.89 28.05 -19.57
N ASP A 460 -8.91 27.81 -20.45
CA ASP A 460 -7.56 27.36 -20.08
C ASP A 460 -6.87 28.34 -19.12
N PHE A 461 -7.00 29.66 -19.38
CA PHE A 461 -6.49 30.67 -18.46
C PHE A 461 -7.21 30.65 -17.11
N CYS A 462 -8.55 30.53 -17.13
CA CYS A 462 -9.35 30.43 -15.91
C CYS A 462 -8.97 29.20 -15.09
N ASP A 463 -8.63 28.08 -15.72
CA ASP A 463 -8.19 26.86 -15.04
C ASP A 463 -6.85 27.04 -14.31
N VAL A 464 -5.92 27.82 -14.86
CA VAL A 464 -4.67 28.18 -14.15
C VAL A 464 -4.96 29.12 -12.99
N LEU A 465 -5.77 30.16 -13.22
CA LEU A 465 -6.16 31.13 -12.20
C LEU A 465 -6.89 30.47 -11.04
N TRP A 466 -7.86 29.61 -11.33
CA TRP A 466 -8.68 28.91 -10.34
C TRP A 466 -7.85 27.94 -9.50
N ARG A 467 -6.92 27.21 -10.11
CA ARG A 467 -5.97 26.36 -9.36
C ARG A 467 -5.14 27.17 -8.38
N PHE A 468 -4.69 28.37 -8.77
CA PHE A 468 -3.96 29.25 -7.87
C PHE A 468 -4.85 29.81 -6.76
N PHE A 469 -6.09 30.22 -7.08
CA PHE A 469 -7.07 30.66 -6.09
C PHE A 469 -7.34 29.59 -5.02
N ILE A 470 -7.68 28.37 -5.43
CA ILE A 470 -7.93 27.24 -4.51
C ILE A 470 -6.70 26.97 -3.64
N GLN A 471 -5.50 27.03 -4.22
CA GLN A 471 -4.27 26.86 -3.46
C GLN A 471 -4.09 27.96 -2.39
N LEU A 472 -4.40 29.22 -2.69
CA LEU A 472 -4.32 30.31 -1.72
C LEU A 472 -5.41 30.22 -0.65
N GLU A 473 -6.63 29.88 -1.02
CA GLU A 473 -7.74 29.68 -0.06
C GLU A 473 -7.42 28.57 0.94
N GLN A 474 -6.84 27.45 0.48
CA GLN A 474 -6.33 26.39 1.35
C GLN A 474 -5.19 26.85 2.27
N GLN A 475 -4.40 27.83 1.83
CA GLN A 475 -3.34 28.41 2.66
C GLN A 475 -3.89 29.38 3.70
N ALA A 476 -4.84 30.24 3.33
CA ALA A 476 -5.46 31.23 4.23
C ALA A 476 -6.37 30.58 5.27
N SER A 477 -7.07 29.50 4.90
CA SER A 477 -7.89 28.71 5.82
C SER A 477 -7.09 27.81 6.76
N GLY A 478 -5.83 27.52 6.43
CA GLY A 478 -4.89 26.89 7.34
C GLY A 478 -4.33 27.95 8.29
N GLU A 479 -4.63 27.86 9.58
CA GLU A 479 -3.99 28.71 10.59
C GLU A 479 -2.52 28.29 10.75
N TYR A 480 -1.67 28.58 9.75
CA TYR A 480 -0.27 28.21 9.79
C TYR A 480 0.44 29.02 10.87
N SER A 481 0.92 28.32 11.90
CA SER A 481 1.93 28.89 12.78
C SER A 481 3.16 29.32 11.96
N LYS A 482 3.97 30.25 12.49
CA LYS A 482 5.20 30.71 11.82
C LYS A 482 6.16 29.54 11.49
N ALA A 483 6.19 28.51 12.32
CA ALA A 483 6.93 27.28 12.05
C ALA A 483 6.30 26.47 10.92
N ALA A 484 4.98 26.31 10.94
CA ALA A 484 4.26 25.59 9.90
C ALA A 484 4.45 26.28 8.53
N SER A 485 4.43 27.61 8.46
CA SER A 485 4.74 28.36 7.24
C SER A 485 6.18 28.13 6.76
N LEU A 486 7.16 28.13 7.68
CA LEU A 486 8.55 27.86 7.31
C LEU A 486 8.71 26.44 6.72
N CYS A 487 8.09 25.43 7.33
CA CYS A 487 8.11 24.05 6.85
C CYS A 487 7.34 23.86 5.54
N ALA A 488 6.18 24.52 5.39
CA ALA A 488 5.36 24.46 4.19
C ALA A 488 5.96 25.20 2.98
N SER A 489 6.85 26.17 3.23
CA SER A 489 7.39 27.07 2.21
C SER A 489 7.96 26.35 0.97
N ARG A 490 8.65 25.22 1.15
CA ARG A 490 9.15 24.38 0.05
C ARG A 490 8.01 23.78 -0.78
N SER A 491 7.03 23.17 -0.11
CA SER A 491 5.88 22.56 -0.78
C SER A 491 5.09 23.59 -1.58
N VAL A 492 4.85 24.77 -1.00
CA VAL A 492 4.19 25.90 -1.68
C VAL A 492 4.98 26.37 -2.89
N ALA A 493 6.30 26.57 -2.73
CA ALA A 493 7.16 27.01 -3.84
C ALA A 493 7.20 26.00 -4.99
N ASN A 494 7.22 24.69 -4.69
CA ASN A 494 7.19 23.62 -5.68
C ASN A 494 5.86 23.56 -6.44
N ARG A 495 4.74 23.88 -5.79
CA ARG A 495 3.43 24.01 -6.47
C ARG A 495 3.40 25.23 -7.39
N ASN A 496 3.91 26.37 -6.93
CA ASN A 496 4.00 27.60 -7.74
C ASN A 496 4.92 27.43 -8.96
N TYR A 497 5.94 26.58 -8.85
CA TYR A 497 6.79 26.20 -9.98
C TYR A 497 5.97 25.62 -11.15
N GLY A 498 5.01 24.72 -10.86
CA GLY A 498 4.11 24.17 -11.88
C GLY A 498 3.18 25.21 -12.49
N LEU A 499 2.62 26.11 -11.67
CA LEU A 499 1.77 27.20 -12.15
C LEU A 499 2.53 28.15 -13.09
N HIS A 500 3.80 28.44 -12.79
CA HIS A 500 4.63 29.26 -13.65
C HIS A 500 4.87 28.62 -15.02
N HIS A 501 5.08 27.30 -15.08
CA HIS A 501 5.22 26.56 -16.34
C HIS A 501 3.92 26.48 -17.12
N ASP A 502 2.77 26.33 -16.44
CA ASP A 502 1.47 26.37 -17.09
C ASP A 502 1.21 27.74 -17.72
N LEU A 503 1.62 28.84 -17.07
CA LEU A 503 1.56 30.18 -17.63
C LEU A 503 2.53 30.37 -18.81
N ASP A 504 3.75 29.83 -18.74
CA ASP A 504 4.69 29.84 -19.87
C ASP A 504 4.08 29.13 -21.08
N ARG A 505 3.51 27.94 -20.87
CA ARG A 505 2.82 27.17 -21.93
C ARG A 505 1.65 27.95 -22.52
N PHE A 506 0.79 28.52 -21.66
CA PHE A 506 -0.34 29.33 -22.09
C PHE A 506 0.13 30.48 -22.99
N LEU A 507 1.13 31.24 -22.53
CA LEU A 507 1.70 32.36 -23.28
C LEU A 507 2.35 31.94 -24.61
N VAL A 508 3.03 30.79 -24.67
CA VAL A 508 3.60 30.26 -25.92
C VAL A 508 2.50 29.81 -26.89
N SER A 509 1.44 29.17 -26.37
CA SER A 509 0.35 28.62 -27.17
C SER A 509 -0.58 29.67 -27.79
N VAL A 510 -0.48 30.92 -27.32
CA VAL A 510 -1.36 32.02 -27.72
C VAL A 510 -0.54 33.14 -28.38
N PRO A 511 -0.36 33.13 -29.72
CA PRO A 511 0.52 34.07 -30.43
C PRO A 511 0.12 35.55 -30.31
N ILE A 512 -1.13 35.83 -29.92
CA ILE A 512 -1.63 37.20 -29.74
C ILE A 512 -1.13 37.83 -28.44
N LEU A 513 -0.74 37.01 -27.47
CA LEU A 513 -0.17 37.45 -26.20
C LEU A 513 1.33 37.68 -26.36
N ARG A 514 1.83 38.72 -25.69
CA ARG A 514 3.24 39.10 -25.68
C ARG A 514 3.90 38.62 -24.39
N GLN A 515 4.91 37.77 -24.51
CA GLN A 515 5.81 37.40 -23.41
C GLN A 515 6.82 38.50 -23.05
N THR A 516 6.53 39.77 -23.36
CA THR A 516 7.53 40.85 -23.30
C THR A 516 7.69 41.48 -21.93
N ALA A 517 6.73 41.27 -21.01
CA ALA A 517 6.81 41.83 -19.67
C ALA A 517 7.84 41.06 -18.82
N LEU A 518 8.67 41.80 -18.06
CA LEU A 518 9.70 41.21 -17.20
C LEU A 518 9.14 40.26 -16.14
N VAL A 519 7.85 40.42 -15.77
CA VAL A 519 7.16 39.54 -14.82
C VAL A 519 7.14 38.07 -15.27
N HIS A 520 7.28 37.80 -16.58
CA HIS A 520 7.34 36.44 -17.13
C HIS A 520 8.73 35.79 -17.06
N GLN A 521 9.77 36.52 -16.62
CA GLN A 521 11.09 35.96 -16.32
C GLN A 521 11.16 35.57 -14.83
N TRP A 522 10.41 34.55 -14.47
CA TRP A 522 10.11 34.21 -13.07
C TRP A 522 11.19 33.38 -12.38
N GLN A 523 11.99 32.61 -13.15
CA GLN A 523 12.95 31.64 -12.60
C GLN A 523 13.97 32.27 -11.64
N PRO A 524 14.60 33.43 -11.95
CA PRO A 524 15.55 34.07 -11.04
C PRO A 524 14.91 34.49 -9.71
N THR A 525 13.70 35.06 -9.75
CA THR A 525 12.96 35.47 -8.56
C THR A 525 12.58 34.26 -7.70
N TRP A 526 12.13 33.17 -8.33
CA TRP A 526 11.81 31.93 -7.64
C TRP A 526 13.04 31.31 -6.98
N LEU A 527 14.18 31.23 -7.69
CA LEU A 527 15.44 30.73 -7.15
C LEU A 527 15.92 31.54 -5.95
N GLN A 528 15.84 32.87 -6.03
CA GLN A 528 16.19 33.76 -4.93
C GLN A 528 15.30 33.51 -3.70
N ALA A 529 13.98 33.39 -3.90
CA ALA A 529 13.04 33.09 -2.82
C ALA A 529 13.33 31.73 -2.18
N ARG A 530 13.67 30.71 -2.98
CA ARG A 530 14.05 29.37 -2.50
C ARG A 530 15.34 29.40 -1.66
N GLU A 531 16.35 30.15 -2.08
CA GLU A 531 17.59 30.27 -1.32
C GLU A 531 17.35 30.93 0.04
N GLN A 532 16.56 32.00 0.08
CA GLN A 532 16.18 32.65 1.34
C GLN A 532 15.41 31.72 2.28
N GLN A 533 14.46 30.95 1.75
CA GLN A 533 13.72 29.94 2.51
C GLN A 533 14.65 28.85 3.07
N HIS A 534 15.58 28.39 2.24
CA HIS A 534 16.57 27.39 2.62
C HIS A 534 17.46 27.87 3.78
N VAL A 535 17.99 29.10 3.70
CA VAL A 535 18.76 29.73 4.78
C VAL A 535 17.92 29.89 6.06
N ALA A 536 16.66 30.32 5.94
CA ALA A 536 15.77 30.47 7.09
C ALA A 536 15.48 29.13 7.79
N MET A 537 15.23 28.07 7.01
CA MET A 537 15.01 26.73 7.54
C MET A 537 16.26 26.20 8.25
N GLN A 538 17.44 26.35 7.63
CA GLN A 538 18.70 25.97 8.26
C GLN A 538 18.93 26.70 9.59
N ALA A 539 18.67 28.00 9.64
CA ALA A 539 18.79 28.78 10.87
C ALA A 539 17.80 28.30 11.95
N CYS A 540 16.57 27.96 11.56
CA CYS A 540 15.56 27.42 12.47
C CYS A 540 15.94 26.04 13.00
N LEU A 541 16.42 25.12 12.16
CA LEU A 541 16.86 23.80 12.61
C LEU A 541 18.09 23.87 13.54
N LYS A 542 18.98 24.87 13.39
CA LYS A 542 20.09 25.13 14.32
C LYS A 542 19.62 25.71 15.65
N ASN A 543 18.58 26.54 15.63
CA ASN A 543 18.02 27.16 16.83
C ASN A 543 16.49 27.21 16.79
N PRO A 544 15.80 26.11 17.11
CA PRO A 544 14.34 26.02 17.01
C PRO A 544 13.60 27.01 17.92
N SER A 545 14.24 27.48 18.99
CA SER A 545 13.64 28.39 19.98
C SER A 545 13.25 29.73 19.36
N MET A 546 13.94 30.16 18.30
CA MET A 546 13.61 31.34 17.51
C MET A 546 12.15 31.37 17.08
N VAL A 547 11.55 30.21 16.79
CA VAL A 547 10.17 30.10 16.35
C VAL A 547 9.28 29.56 17.46
N LEU A 548 9.74 28.54 18.20
CA LEU A 548 8.94 27.90 19.25
C LEU A 548 8.62 28.81 20.44
N ASP A 549 9.50 29.77 20.77
CA ASP A 549 9.28 30.69 21.89
C ASP A 549 8.28 31.81 21.54
N GLN A 550 7.98 32.00 20.25
CA GLN A 550 6.97 32.95 19.76
C GLN A 550 5.55 32.36 19.77
N LEU A 551 5.41 31.06 20.03
CA LEU A 551 4.14 30.35 20.07
C LEU A 551 3.60 30.30 21.50
N HIS A 552 2.37 30.78 21.69
CA HIS A 552 1.73 30.90 23.00
C HIS A 552 0.81 29.72 23.34
N SER A 553 0.32 29.01 22.34
CA SER A 553 -0.53 27.82 22.46
C SER A 553 0.33 26.57 22.57
N GLU A 554 -0.02 25.66 23.49
CA GLU A 554 0.62 24.35 23.59
C GLU A 554 0.36 23.50 22.33
N HIS A 555 -0.82 23.66 21.71
CA HIS A 555 -1.17 22.97 20.46
C HIS A 555 -0.26 23.42 19.32
N ASP A 556 -0.11 24.73 19.10
CA ASP A 556 0.72 25.28 18.04
C ASP A 556 2.20 24.91 18.26
N ARG A 557 2.67 24.86 19.52
CA ARG A 557 4.01 24.37 19.86
C ARG A 557 4.19 22.91 19.52
N ALA A 558 3.20 22.06 19.80
CA ALA A 558 3.24 20.63 19.49
C ALA A 558 3.29 20.40 17.97
N GLU A 559 2.40 21.07 17.22
CA GLU A 559 2.39 21.05 15.77
C GLU A 559 3.72 21.52 15.19
N ALA A 560 4.18 22.72 15.57
CA ALA A 560 5.45 23.28 15.11
C ALA A 560 6.62 22.33 15.38
N LEU A 561 6.65 21.70 16.55
CA LEU A 561 7.69 20.76 16.91
C LEU A 561 7.63 19.50 16.06
N ALA A 562 6.44 18.96 15.79
CA ALA A 562 6.26 17.80 14.91
C ALA A 562 6.73 18.09 13.47
N LEU A 563 6.38 19.27 12.93
CA LEU A 563 6.80 19.69 11.59
C LEU A 563 8.32 19.91 11.50
N LEU A 564 8.93 20.52 12.52
CA LEU A 564 10.39 20.70 12.58
C LEU A 564 11.14 19.38 12.75
N GLN A 565 10.61 18.46 13.58
CA GLN A 565 11.14 17.10 13.71
C GLN A 565 11.07 16.36 12.37
N TYR A 566 9.98 16.50 11.62
CA TYR A 566 9.84 15.93 10.28
C TYR A 566 10.90 16.49 9.32
N GLU A 567 11.05 17.81 9.22
CA GLU A 567 12.04 18.42 8.33
C GLU A 567 13.48 18.03 8.72
N ALA A 568 13.78 17.91 10.02
CA ALA A 568 15.09 17.45 10.51
C ALA A 568 15.36 15.97 10.21
N ARG A 569 14.33 15.11 10.30
CA ARG A 569 14.46 13.65 10.09
C ARG A 569 14.50 13.30 8.60
N ASP A 570 13.49 13.76 7.86
CA ASP A 570 13.20 13.30 6.50
C ASP A 570 13.79 14.21 5.42
N GLN A 571 14.04 15.49 5.69
CA GLN A 571 14.35 16.48 4.64
C GLN A 571 15.70 17.17 4.81
N ILE A 572 16.46 16.83 5.86
CA ILE A 572 17.77 17.45 6.16
C ILE A 572 18.78 17.35 5.01
N GLY A 573 18.70 16.30 4.17
CA GLY A 573 19.55 16.13 3.00
C GLY A 573 19.39 17.24 1.97
N LEU A 574 18.18 17.79 1.84
CA LEU A 574 17.87 18.91 0.95
C LEU A 574 18.44 20.23 1.46
N TYR A 575 18.75 20.31 2.77
CA TYR A 575 19.32 21.50 3.40
C TYR A 575 20.83 21.42 3.64
N ALA A 576 21.48 20.31 3.32
CA ALA A 576 22.83 19.99 3.79
C ALA A 576 23.97 20.46 2.89
N SER A 577 23.74 21.38 1.96
CA SER A 577 24.76 21.88 1.02
C SER A 577 25.95 22.61 1.69
N SER A 578 25.87 22.93 3.00
CA SER A 578 27.00 23.46 3.79
C SER A 578 27.44 22.46 4.88
N SER A 579 28.75 22.20 4.97
CA SER A 579 29.33 21.17 5.86
C SER A 579 29.05 21.37 7.37
N SER A 580 28.52 22.53 7.79
CA SER A 580 28.37 22.90 9.21
C SER A 580 27.21 22.21 9.95
N LEU A 581 26.21 21.67 9.24
CA LEU A 581 24.99 21.11 9.85
C LEU A 581 25.05 19.61 10.11
N VAL A 582 25.94 18.89 9.41
CA VAL A 582 25.82 17.43 9.27
C VAL A 582 26.80 16.67 10.17
N GLU A 583 27.71 17.37 10.85
CA GLU A 583 28.61 16.74 11.82
C GLU A 583 27.87 16.01 12.96
N SER A 584 26.55 16.24 13.13
CA SER A 584 25.69 15.15 13.60
C SER A 584 24.20 15.36 13.24
N LYS A 585 23.61 14.45 12.43
CA LYS A 585 22.13 14.28 12.37
C LYS A 585 21.51 14.13 13.77
N ALA A 586 22.31 13.69 14.75
CA ALA A 586 21.90 13.55 16.14
C ALA A 586 21.75 14.89 16.88
N ALA A 587 22.47 15.97 16.55
CA ALA A 587 22.42 17.20 17.35
C ALA A 587 21.08 17.98 17.24
N PRO A 588 20.54 18.27 16.04
CA PRO A 588 19.24 18.94 15.92
C PRO A 588 18.11 18.08 16.49
N THR A 589 18.12 16.78 16.15
CA THR A 589 17.12 15.82 16.58
C THR A 589 17.13 15.63 18.10
N LYS A 590 18.31 15.48 18.72
CA LYS A 590 18.42 15.43 20.20
C LYS A 590 17.98 16.74 20.85
N GLN A 591 18.28 17.90 20.29
CA GLN A 591 17.81 19.18 20.85
C GLN A 591 16.29 19.31 20.81
N LEU A 592 15.64 18.79 19.76
CA LEU A 592 14.19 18.74 19.62
C LEU A 592 13.56 17.67 20.54
N GLU A 593 14.23 16.52 20.76
CA GLU A 593 13.80 15.45 21.69
C GLU A 593 13.96 15.86 23.18
N ILE A 594 15.04 16.57 23.54
CA ILE A 594 15.33 17.01 24.93
C ILE A 594 14.27 17.99 25.45
N ARG A 595 13.50 18.66 24.59
CA ARG A 595 12.42 19.60 24.99
C ARG A 595 11.11 18.92 25.42
N GLY A 596 11.12 17.62 25.71
CA GLY A 596 10.02 16.91 26.38
C GLY A 596 8.96 16.30 25.46
N ALA A 597 9.19 16.27 24.14
CA ALA A 597 8.29 15.64 23.19
C ALA A 597 8.69 14.19 22.92
N SER A 598 7.69 13.32 22.78
CA SER A 598 7.87 11.98 22.24
C SER A 598 8.48 12.04 20.84
N ALA A 599 9.29 11.06 20.47
CA ALA A 599 9.82 10.95 19.11
C ALA A 599 8.67 10.97 18.07
N LEU A 600 8.88 11.71 16.98
CA LEU A 600 7.90 11.80 15.91
C LEU A 600 7.68 10.42 15.27
N PRO A 601 6.44 9.92 15.16
CA PRO A 601 6.17 8.63 14.54
C PRO A 601 6.63 8.57 13.08
N SER A 602 7.07 7.41 12.62
CA SER A 602 7.56 7.19 11.24
C SER A 602 6.49 7.43 10.18
N TRP A 603 5.22 7.19 10.53
CA TRP A 603 4.07 7.40 9.67
C TRP A 603 3.61 8.86 9.54
N PHE A 604 4.24 9.80 10.25
CA PHE A 604 3.81 11.19 10.23
C PHE A 604 3.95 11.80 8.83
N ILE A 605 2.84 12.31 8.30
CA ILE A 605 2.77 13.12 7.08
C ILE A 605 2.37 14.55 7.46
N PRO A 606 3.17 15.56 7.10
CA PRO A 606 2.81 16.94 7.37
C PRO A 606 1.62 17.39 6.50
N PRO A 607 0.69 18.21 7.02
CA PRO A 607 -0.49 18.68 6.28
C PRO A 607 -0.14 19.38 4.96
N TYR A 608 0.94 20.16 4.93
CA TYR A 608 1.33 20.93 3.75
C TYR A 608 1.80 20.09 2.55
N GLN A 609 1.99 18.77 2.72
CA GLN A 609 2.28 17.85 1.61
C GLN A 609 1.02 17.24 0.98
N VAL A 610 -0.14 17.46 1.60
CA VAL A 610 -1.41 16.85 1.22
C VAL A 610 -2.34 17.92 0.67
N GLU A 611 -2.86 17.70 -0.52
CA GLU A 611 -3.87 18.52 -1.17
C GLU A 611 -5.20 17.79 -1.09
N LEU A 612 -6.19 18.41 -0.45
CA LEU A 612 -7.57 17.91 -0.47
C LEU A 612 -8.21 18.30 -1.81
N GLY A 613 -8.80 17.30 -2.46
CA GLY A 613 -9.59 17.45 -3.66
C GLY A 613 -11.07 17.20 -3.39
N LYS A 614 -11.75 16.60 -4.37
CA LYS A 614 -13.19 16.35 -4.32
C LYS A 614 -13.58 15.48 -3.12
N HIS A 615 -14.58 15.91 -2.38
CA HIS A 615 -15.24 15.10 -1.36
C HIS A 615 -15.87 13.84 -1.97
N ILE A 616 -15.55 12.67 -1.40
CA ILE A 616 -16.03 11.36 -1.85
C ILE A 616 -17.26 10.95 -1.06
N ALA A 617 -17.16 10.93 0.27
CA ALA A 617 -18.21 10.43 1.15
C ALA A 617 -18.00 10.92 2.59
N VAL A 618 -19.10 11.00 3.35
CA VAL A 618 -19.06 11.07 4.82
C VAL A 618 -19.28 9.65 5.34
N GLY A 619 -18.40 9.19 6.23
CA GLY A 619 -18.52 7.90 6.92
C GLY A 619 -18.56 8.07 8.43
N ALA A 620 -18.71 6.94 9.14
CA ALA A 620 -18.76 6.92 10.61
C ALA A 620 -17.50 7.52 11.29
N PHE A 621 -16.37 7.54 10.59
CA PHE A 621 -15.08 8.05 11.09
C PHE A 621 -14.77 9.49 10.67
N GLY A 622 -15.62 10.09 9.84
CA GLY A 622 -15.43 11.44 9.30
C GLY A 622 -15.56 11.53 7.78
N SER A 623 -14.93 12.54 7.19
CA SER A 623 -15.06 12.84 5.76
C SER A 623 -13.91 12.22 4.95
N VAL A 624 -14.26 11.67 3.79
CA VAL A 624 -13.31 11.03 2.86
C VAL A 624 -13.19 11.91 1.62
N TYR A 625 -11.97 12.23 1.23
CA TYR A 625 -11.64 13.07 0.09
C TYR A 625 -10.73 12.33 -0.89
N HIS A 626 -10.91 12.61 -2.17
CA HIS A 626 -9.82 12.45 -3.12
C HIS A 626 -8.74 13.45 -2.72
N GLY A 627 -7.47 13.07 -2.81
CA GLY A 627 -6.39 14.00 -2.53
C GLY A 627 -5.16 13.71 -3.36
N LYS A 628 -4.19 14.61 -3.25
CA LYS A 628 -2.84 14.38 -3.75
C LYS A 628 -1.86 14.46 -2.60
N TRP A 629 -0.92 13.53 -2.56
CA TRP A 629 0.22 13.57 -1.66
C TRP A 629 1.49 13.50 -2.50
N LEU A 630 2.32 14.55 -2.42
CA LEU A 630 3.51 14.71 -3.25
C LEU A 630 3.21 14.51 -4.75
N GLY A 631 2.11 15.11 -5.23
CA GLY A 631 1.67 15.02 -6.63
C GLY A 631 1.01 13.70 -7.03
N THR A 632 0.94 12.71 -6.13
CA THR A 632 0.36 11.39 -6.40
C THR A 632 -1.06 11.28 -5.86
N ASP A 633 -1.97 10.67 -6.63
CA ASP A 633 -3.36 10.46 -6.21
C ASP A 633 -3.46 9.51 -5.01
N VAL A 634 -4.18 9.95 -3.99
CA VAL A 634 -4.41 9.23 -2.72
C VAL A 634 -5.86 9.43 -2.24
N VAL A 635 -6.23 8.69 -1.19
CA VAL A 635 -7.44 8.96 -0.42
C VAL A 635 -7.04 9.56 0.92
N VAL A 636 -7.68 10.68 1.25
CA VAL A 636 -7.49 11.37 2.53
C VAL A 636 -8.73 11.21 3.38
N LYS A 637 -8.61 10.57 4.53
CA LYS A 637 -9.71 10.41 5.50
C LYS A 637 -9.48 11.38 6.63
N GLN A 638 -10.32 12.41 6.74
CA GLN A 638 -10.24 13.41 7.78
C GLN A 638 -11.18 13.03 8.93
N VAL A 639 -10.64 13.01 10.15
CA VAL A 639 -11.40 12.62 11.34
C VAL A 639 -12.25 13.80 11.81
N LEU A 640 -13.55 13.58 11.96
CA LEU A 640 -14.51 14.56 12.50
C LEU A 640 -14.72 14.31 14.00
N ALA A 641 -13.66 14.37 14.81
CA ALA A 641 -13.78 14.26 16.26
C ALA A 641 -13.53 15.61 16.92
N ASP A 642 -14.29 15.92 17.98
CA ASP A 642 -14.06 17.11 18.80
C ASP A 642 -12.68 16.97 19.47
N GLN A 643 -11.76 17.87 19.13
CA GLN A 643 -10.32 17.77 19.44
C GLN A 643 -9.98 17.78 20.95
N LYS A 644 -11.00 17.91 21.82
CA LYS A 644 -10.87 18.18 23.25
C LYS A 644 -10.64 16.93 24.13
N GLU A 645 -10.83 15.72 23.61
CA GLU A 645 -10.68 14.50 24.42
C GLU A 645 -9.37 13.75 24.15
N ARG A 646 -8.46 13.78 25.14
CA ARG A 646 -7.13 13.15 25.11
C ARG A 646 -7.18 11.62 24.98
N GLU A 647 -8.29 10.98 25.35
CA GLU A 647 -8.50 9.53 25.22
C GLU A 647 -8.64 9.12 23.74
N ASN A 648 -9.38 9.88 22.94
CA ASN A 648 -9.55 9.66 21.49
C ASN A 648 -8.20 9.71 20.73
N TRP A 649 -7.25 10.50 21.22
CA TRP A 649 -5.90 10.60 20.64
C TRP A 649 -5.00 9.39 20.87
N THR A 650 -5.07 8.81 22.07
CA THR A 650 -4.24 7.65 22.41
C THR A 650 -4.69 6.44 21.59
N GLN A 651 -6.00 6.36 21.35
CA GLN A 651 -6.60 5.37 20.49
C GLN A 651 -6.27 5.60 19.01
N PHE A 652 -6.39 6.84 18.51
CA PHE A 652 -5.98 7.19 17.14
C PHE A 652 -4.54 6.76 16.86
N ARG A 653 -3.60 7.09 17.77
CA ARG A 653 -2.19 6.68 17.64
C ARG A 653 -2.03 5.17 17.58
N ARG A 654 -2.67 4.42 18.49
CA ARG A 654 -2.60 2.94 18.50
C ARG A 654 -3.11 2.34 17.19
N GLU A 655 -4.23 2.85 16.67
CA GLU A 655 -4.81 2.38 15.40
C GLU A 655 -3.91 2.72 14.21
N VAL A 656 -3.33 3.92 14.17
CA VAL A 656 -2.36 4.30 13.13
C VAL A 656 -1.11 3.42 13.21
N ASP A 657 -0.56 3.21 14.41
CA ASP A 657 0.62 2.36 14.62
C ASP A 657 0.35 0.93 14.10
N LEU A 658 -0.82 0.38 14.41
CA LEU A 658 -1.25 -0.94 13.94
C LEU A 658 -1.48 -0.96 12.42
N TRP A 659 -2.23 -0.02 11.85
CA TRP A 659 -2.53 -0.01 10.42
C TRP A 659 -1.28 0.28 9.58
N PHE A 660 -0.36 1.08 10.09
CA PHE A 660 0.88 1.39 9.39
C PHE A 660 1.81 0.18 9.25
N THR A 661 1.85 -0.69 10.27
CA THR A 661 2.64 -1.94 10.25
C THR A 661 2.03 -3.00 9.34
N LEU A 662 0.71 -2.98 9.15
CA LEU A 662 0.03 -3.87 8.21
C LEU A 662 0.45 -3.58 6.76
N ASN A 663 0.96 -4.59 6.09
CA ASN A 663 1.28 -4.51 4.67
C ASN A 663 0.94 -5.83 3.97
N HIS A 664 -0.24 -5.89 3.37
CA HIS A 664 -0.74 -7.10 2.72
C HIS A 664 -1.42 -6.76 1.38
N PRO A 665 -1.30 -7.58 0.33
CA PRO A 665 -1.88 -7.28 -0.98
C PRO A 665 -3.40 -7.10 -1.01
N ASN A 666 -4.11 -7.72 -0.08
CA ASN A 666 -5.57 -7.65 0.05
C ASN A 666 -6.06 -6.71 1.16
N LEU A 667 -5.21 -5.82 1.65
CA LEU A 667 -5.56 -4.75 2.59
C LEU A 667 -5.21 -3.39 2.00
N ILE A 668 -6.05 -2.38 2.22
CA ILE A 668 -5.74 -0.99 1.85
C ILE A 668 -4.51 -0.53 2.65
N LYS A 669 -3.49 -0.05 1.93
CA LYS A 669 -2.26 0.43 2.54
C LYS A 669 -2.47 1.84 3.11
N LEU A 670 -2.08 2.02 4.37
CA LEU A 670 -1.82 3.32 4.95
C LEU A 670 -0.41 3.78 4.54
N TYR A 671 -0.31 4.95 3.91
CA TYR A 671 0.97 5.58 3.59
C TYR A 671 1.50 6.44 4.74
N GLY A 672 0.57 6.96 5.56
CA GLY A 672 0.88 7.70 6.77
C GLY A 672 -0.35 8.43 7.27
N ALA A 673 -0.17 9.22 8.32
CA ALA A 673 -1.22 10.02 8.93
C ALA A 673 -0.66 11.32 9.50
N CYS A 674 -1.52 12.32 9.68
CA CYS A 674 -1.23 13.47 10.51
C CYS A 674 -2.08 13.37 11.77
N HIS A 675 -1.43 13.52 12.91
CA HIS A 675 -2.12 13.61 14.17
C HIS A 675 -2.31 15.08 14.52
N GLU A 676 -1.32 15.95 14.32
CA GLU A 676 -1.40 17.39 14.61
C GLU A 676 -2.46 18.16 13.78
N GLY A 677 -2.96 19.26 14.34
CA GLY A 677 -3.99 20.08 13.70
C GLY A 677 -5.31 19.33 13.53
N ARG A 678 -5.78 19.21 12.28
CA ARG A 678 -6.94 18.38 11.92
C ARG A 678 -6.46 16.97 11.53
N PRO A 679 -6.69 15.93 12.36
CA PRO A 679 -6.15 14.60 12.09
C PRO A 679 -6.66 14.02 10.78
N PHE A 680 -5.77 13.37 10.03
CA PHE A 680 -6.14 12.69 8.80
C PHE A 680 -5.25 11.47 8.52
N PHE A 681 -5.78 10.55 7.72
CA PHE A 681 -5.06 9.40 7.17
C PHE A 681 -4.83 9.58 5.68
N VAL A 682 -3.65 9.21 5.18
CA VAL A 682 -3.33 9.14 3.74
C VAL A 682 -3.19 7.68 3.36
N CYS A 683 -4.09 7.20 2.51
CA CYS A 683 -4.15 5.77 2.15
C CYS A 683 -4.31 5.54 0.64
N GLU A 684 -4.14 4.28 0.26
CA GLU A 684 -4.25 3.82 -1.11
C GLU A 684 -5.61 4.16 -1.75
N ARG A 685 -5.56 4.69 -2.97
CA ARG A 685 -6.75 4.96 -3.77
C ARG A 685 -7.32 3.67 -4.35
N ALA A 686 -8.61 3.44 -4.11
CA ALA A 686 -9.39 2.42 -4.79
C ALA A 686 -9.88 2.94 -6.14
N SER A 687 -9.12 2.68 -7.21
CA SER A 687 -9.41 3.23 -8.54
C SER A 687 -10.72 2.76 -9.16
N PHE A 688 -11.33 1.68 -8.67
CA PHE A 688 -12.50 1.05 -9.29
C PHE A 688 -13.71 0.90 -8.35
N GLY A 689 -13.76 1.67 -7.26
CA GLY A 689 -14.88 1.67 -6.32
C GLY A 689 -15.02 0.38 -5.51
N THR A 690 -16.24 0.03 -5.12
CA THR A 690 -16.54 -1.15 -4.30
C THR A 690 -16.65 -2.42 -5.14
N LEU A 691 -16.33 -3.58 -4.55
CA LEU A 691 -16.48 -4.87 -5.23
C LEU A 691 -17.94 -5.12 -5.64
N ALA A 692 -18.90 -4.81 -4.76
CA ALA A 692 -20.33 -4.98 -5.06
C ALA A 692 -20.76 -4.20 -6.32
N SER A 693 -20.29 -2.96 -6.47
CA SER A 693 -20.58 -2.15 -7.67
C SER A 693 -19.91 -2.73 -8.92
N ARG A 694 -18.66 -3.17 -8.80
CA ARG A 694 -17.86 -3.66 -9.94
C ARG A 694 -18.22 -5.07 -10.39
N ALA A 695 -18.76 -5.87 -9.47
CA ALA A 695 -19.22 -7.24 -9.70
C ALA A 695 -20.42 -7.29 -10.65
N LYS A 696 -21.19 -6.19 -10.77
CA LYS A 696 -22.29 -6.09 -11.74
C LYS A 696 -21.75 -6.23 -13.17
N GLY A 697 -22.30 -7.18 -13.92
CA GLY A 697 -21.89 -7.47 -15.30
C GLY A 697 -20.55 -8.23 -15.43
N LYS A 698 -19.89 -8.61 -14.32
CA LYS A 698 -18.68 -9.45 -14.38
C LYS A 698 -19.03 -10.93 -14.46
N PRO A 699 -18.21 -11.73 -15.18
CA PRO A 699 -18.34 -13.18 -15.17
C PRO A 699 -18.37 -13.69 -13.74
N ARG A 700 -19.23 -14.69 -13.50
CA ARG A 700 -19.40 -15.26 -12.17
C ARG A 700 -18.08 -15.68 -11.54
N ASP A 701 -17.16 -16.22 -12.33
CA ASP A 701 -15.89 -16.77 -11.84
C ASP A 701 -14.92 -15.68 -11.35
N GLU A 702 -14.94 -14.50 -11.99
CA GLU A 702 -14.19 -13.33 -11.51
C GLU A 702 -14.70 -12.85 -10.14
N ARG A 703 -16.01 -12.96 -9.89
CA ARG A 703 -16.62 -12.59 -8.60
C ARG A 703 -16.19 -13.52 -7.47
N TRP A 704 -16.16 -14.84 -7.71
CA TRP A 704 -15.71 -15.81 -6.70
C TRP A 704 -14.20 -15.71 -6.43
N LEU A 705 -13.38 -15.44 -7.46
CA LEU A 705 -11.95 -15.15 -7.27
C LEU A 705 -11.75 -13.88 -6.42
N SER A 706 -12.56 -12.86 -6.67
CA SER A 706 -12.55 -11.62 -5.88
C SER A 706 -12.90 -11.89 -4.41
N LEU A 707 -13.92 -12.69 -4.13
CA LEU A 707 -14.30 -13.09 -2.77
C LEU A 707 -13.21 -13.94 -2.10
N GLN A 708 -12.52 -14.81 -2.84
CA GLN A 708 -11.37 -15.54 -2.32
C GLN A 708 -10.26 -14.58 -1.86
N ASN A 709 -9.99 -13.51 -2.62
CA ASN A 709 -9.02 -12.48 -2.25
C ASN A 709 -9.43 -11.72 -0.97
N VAL A 710 -10.74 -11.47 -0.79
CA VAL A 710 -11.27 -10.90 0.47
C VAL A 710 -10.99 -11.83 1.64
N ALA A 711 -11.23 -13.13 1.48
CA ALA A 711 -10.98 -14.12 2.53
C ALA A 711 -9.49 -14.19 2.93
N VAL A 712 -8.57 -14.02 1.96
CA VAL A 712 -7.12 -13.95 2.24
C VAL A 712 -6.79 -12.73 3.10
N GLY A 713 -7.35 -11.56 2.76
CA GLY A 713 -7.19 -10.34 3.56
C GLY A 713 -7.76 -10.48 4.97
N LEU A 714 -8.95 -11.08 5.10
CA LEU A 714 -9.60 -11.28 6.40
C LEU A 714 -8.84 -12.26 7.28
N GLU A 715 -8.36 -13.37 6.71
CA GLU A 715 -7.50 -14.32 7.42
C GLU A 715 -6.23 -13.65 7.94
N HIS A 716 -5.61 -12.76 7.14
CA HIS A 716 -4.43 -12.02 7.56
C HIS A 716 -4.71 -11.11 8.76
N LEU A 717 -5.85 -10.39 8.78
CA LEU A 717 -6.24 -9.58 9.93
C LEU A 717 -6.43 -10.43 11.19
N HIS A 718 -7.16 -11.55 11.08
CA HIS A 718 -7.42 -12.44 12.21
C HIS A 718 -6.13 -13.07 12.76
N GLN A 719 -5.16 -13.39 11.90
CA GLN A 719 -3.85 -13.89 12.30
C GLN A 719 -3.01 -12.87 13.08
N HIS A 720 -3.24 -11.57 12.84
CA HIS A 720 -2.61 -10.48 13.59
C HIS A 720 -3.43 -10.05 14.82
N GLY A 721 -4.48 -10.80 15.17
CA GLY A 721 -5.33 -10.50 16.32
C GLY A 721 -6.32 -9.35 16.07
N ILE A 722 -6.54 -8.96 14.82
CA ILE A 722 -7.32 -7.78 14.44
C ILE A 722 -8.71 -8.21 13.97
N VAL A 723 -9.74 -7.75 14.69
CA VAL A 723 -11.14 -7.88 14.25
C VAL A 723 -11.45 -6.73 13.29
N HIS A 724 -12.06 -7.01 12.14
CA HIS A 724 -12.46 -5.95 11.21
C HIS A 724 -13.57 -5.08 11.82
N GLY A 725 -14.64 -5.71 12.31
CA GLY A 725 -15.69 -5.06 13.11
C GLY A 725 -16.75 -4.25 12.35
N ASP A 726 -16.53 -3.92 11.08
CA ASP A 726 -17.48 -3.21 10.20
C ASP A 726 -17.39 -3.77 8.77
N LEU A 727 -17.25 -5.08 8.63
CA LEU A 727 -17.14 -5.70 7.30
C LEU A 727 -18.49 -5.63 6.55
N LYS A 728 -18.52 -4.90 5.44
CA LYS A 728 -19.68 -4.73 4.55
C LYS A 728 -19.21 -4.46 3.11
N GLY A 729 -20.11 -4.54 2.13
CA GLY A 729 -19.76 -4.36 0.71
C GLY A 729 -19.04 -3.04 0.40
N ASN A 730 -19.37 -1.95 1.11
CA ASN A 730 -18.71 -0.65 0.96
C ASN A 730 -17.23 -0.64 1.38
N ASN A 731 -16.84 -1.55 2.29
CA ASN A 731 -15.49 -1.66 2.81
C ASN A 731 -14.65 -2.70 2.04
N ILE A 732 -15.21 -3.30 0.99
CA ILE A 732 -14.50 -4.16 0.05
C ILE A 732 -14.24 -3.37 -1.23
N LEU A 733 -13.01 -2.91 -1.40
CA LEU A 733 -12.62 -2.00 -2.47
C LEU A 733 -11.87 -2.73 -3.58
N VAL A 734 -11.99 -2.20 -4.80
CA VAL A 734 -11.25 -2.69 -5.98
C VAL A 734 -10.19 -1.68 -6.37
N CYS A 735 -8.94 -2.09 -6.19
CA CYS A 735 -7.74 -1.37 -6.64
C CYS A 735 -7.26 -1.96 -7.98
N ALA A 736 -6.20 -1.37 -8.55
CA ALA A 736 -5.61 -1.85 -9.80
C ALA A 736 -5.13 -3.31 -9.71
N GLY A 737 -5.99 -4.23 -10.15
CA GLY A 737 -5.79 -5.68 -10.18
C GLY A 737 -5.77 -6.38 -8.81
N ALA A 738 -6.36 -5.79 -7.78
CA ALA A 738 -6.51 -6.43 -6.47
C ALA A 738 -7.79 -5.99 -5.76
N VAL A 739 -8.41 -6.92 -5.06
CA VAL A 739 -9.51 -6.65 -4.12
C VAL A 739 -8.93 -6.50 -2.73
N LYS A 740 -9.34 -5.45 -2.03
CA LYS A 740 -8.75 -5.05 -0.75
C LYS A 740 -9.82 -4.70 0.28
N LEU A 741 -9.61 -5.13 1.52
CA LEU A 741 -10.38 -4.68 2.67
C LEU A 741 -9.92 -3.27 3.07
N ALA A 742 -10.87 -2.42 3.41
CA ALA A 742 -10.68 -1.08 3.93
C ALA A 742 -11.37 -0.95 5.29
N ASP A 743 -11.06 0.10 6.05
CA ASP A 743 -11.79 0.46 7.29
C ASP A 743 -11.84 -0.65 8.35
N PHE A 744 -10.80 -1.50 8.38
CA PHE A 744 -10.59 -2.50 9.43
C PHE A 744 -9.92 -1.87 10.66
N GLY A 745 -10.20 -2.41 11.85
CA GLY A 745 -9.61 -1.94 13.12
C GLY A 745 -10.18 -0.62 13.66
N LEU A 746 -10.79 0.21 12.79
CA LEU A 746 -11.25 1.55 13.17
C LEU A 746 -12.50 1.58 14.08
N SER A 747 -13.23 0.47 14.20
CA SER A 747 -14.49 0.41 14.98
C SER A 747 -14.36 0.83 16.45
N VAL A 748 -13.16 0.72 17.04
CA VAL A 748 -12.92 1.11 18.44
C VAL A 748 -12.98 2.64 18.62
N LEU A 749 -12.62 3.44 17.60
CA LEU A 749 -12.66 4.92 17.66
C LEU A 749 -14.09 5.48 17.76
N VAL A 750 -15.10 4.68 17.45
CA VAL A 750 -16.51 5.10 17.44
C VAL A 750 -17.18 4.93 18.80
N ASP A 751 -16.59 4.15 19.73
CA ASP A 751 -17.14 3.91 21.08
C ASP A 751 -17.28 5.21 21.93
N HIS A 752 -16.73 6.34 21.47
CA HIS A 752 -16.76 7.64 22.17
C HIS A 752 -17.55 8.74 21.44
N VAL A 753 -18.15 8.44 20.29
CA VAL A 753 -19.04 9.39 19.61
C VAL A 753 -20.48 8.90 19.78
N GLU A 754 -21.19 9.46 20.77
CA GLU A 754 -22.66 9.41 20.79
C GLU A 754 -23.16 10.06 19.49
N SER A 755 -23.39 9.24 18.45
CA SER A 755 -23.90 9.71 17.17
C SER A 755 -25.43 9.70 17.24
N ASP A 756 -25.98 10.78 17.77
CA ASP A 756 -27.39 11.19 17.66
C ASP A 756 -27.76 11.67 16.22
N ALA A 757 -27.02 11.22 15.20
CA ALA A 757 -27.21 11.66 13.82
C ALA A 757 -27.95 10.62 12.99
N ASP A 758 -29.28 10.67 13.07
CA ASP A 758 -30.18 10.30 11.98
C ASP A 758 -29.77 11.06 10.71
N ILE A 759 -28.88 10.47 9.90
CA ILE A 759 -28.61 10.95 8.54
C ILE A 759 -29.50 10.15 7.59
N ASP A 760 -30.54 10.83 7.12
CA ASP A 760 -31.46 10.41 6.07
C ASP A 760 -30.68 9.83 4.87
N GLY A 761 -30.67 8.50 4.74
CA GLY A 761 -30.01 7.76 3.66
C GLY A 761 -28.82 6.88 4.04
N ALA A 762 -28.31 6.92 5.28
CA ALA A 762 -27.30 5.97 5.77
C ALA A 762 -28.00 4.79 6.48
N CYS A 763 -28.51 3.82 5.71
CA CYS A 763 -28.94 2.53 6.26
C CYS A 763 -27.78 1.99 7.13
N GLY A 764 -28.02 1.78 8.42
CA GLY A 764 -26.99 1.23 9.29
C GLY A 764 -26.50 -0.12 8.76
N ALA A 765 -25.30 -0.54 9.14
CA ALA A 765 -24.74 -1.83 8.70
C ALA A 765 -25.50 -3.07 9.24
N PHE A 766 -26.73 -2.91 9.74
CA PHE A 766 -27.62 -3.92 10.33
C PHE A 766 -27.71 -5.20 9.49
N ARG A 767 -27.78 -5.05 8.16
CA ARG A 767 -27.92 -6.18 7.21
C ARG A 767 -26.71 -7.10 7.14
N TRP A 768 -25.54 -6.63 7.57
CA TRP A 768 -24.32 -7.43 7.62
C TRP A 768 -23.97 -7.88 9.04
N LYS A 769 -24.52 -7.23 10.08
CA LYS A 769 -24.18 -7.53 11.49
C LYS A 769 -24.64 -8.91 11.93
N ALA A 770 -23.77 -9.57 12.69
CA ALA A 770 -24.06 -10.83 13.35
C ALA A 770 -25.12 -10.67 14.48
N PRO A 771 -25.88 -11.73 14.82
CA PRO A 771 -26.91 -11.67 15.86
C PRO A 771 -26.42 -11.11 17.20
N GLU A 772 -25.23 -11.53 17.64
CA GLU A 772 -24.63 -11.06 18.90
C GLU A 772 -24.27 -9.57 18.85
N CYS A 773 -23.82 -9.06 17.71
CA CYS A 773 -23.49 -7.65 17.53
C CYS A 773 -24.73 -6.76 17.42
N LEU A 774 -25.82 -7.28 16.84
CA LEU A 774 -27.13 -6.61 16.87
C LEU A 774 -27.66 -6.49 18.30
N ASN A 775 -27.40 -7.49 19.14
CA ASN A 775 -27.71 -7.46 20.57
C ASN A 775 -26.72 -6.64 21.42
N GLY A 776 -25.80 -5.88 20.81
CA GLY A 776 -24.87 -4.99 21.51
C GLY A 776 -23.55 -5.62 21.97
N ALA A 777 -23.25 -6.87 21.59
CA ALA A 777 -21.93 -7.44 21.86
C ALA A 777 -20.85 -6.79 21.00
N ARG A 778 -19.62 -6.71 21.54
CA ARG A 778 -18.46 -6.23 20.78
C ARG A 778 -18.15 -7.15 19.60
N PRO A 779 -17.67 -6.62 18.46
CA PRO A 779 -17.25 -7.44 17.34
C PRO A 779 -16.16 -8.45 17.71
N THR A 780 -16.24 -9.63 17.11
CA THR A 780 -15.31 -10.75 17.26
C THR A 780 -14.90 -11.29 15.89
N PHE A 781 -13.87 -12.16 15.84
CA PHE A 781 -13.51 -12.88 14.61
C PHE A 781 -14.70 -13.64 14.03
N ALA A 782 -15.52 -14.29 14.86
CA ALA A 782 -16.71 -15.02 14.42
C ALA A 782 -17.80 -14.09 13.85
N SER A 783 -17.91 -12.86 14.35
CA SER A 783 -18.83 -11.86 13.79
C SER A 783 -18.37 -11.37 12.41
N ASP A 784 -17.06 -11.23 12.18
CA ASP A 784 -16.54 -10.89 10.85
C ASP A 784 -16.86 -11.98 9.81
N ILE A 785 -16.82 -13.25 10.21
CA ILE A 785 -17.18 -14.37 9.33
C ILE A 785 -18.65 -14.28 8.90
N TYR A 786 -19.55 -13.97 9.84
CA TYR A 786 -20.96 -13.77 9.54
C TYR A 786 -21.13 -12.61 8.54
N SER A 787 -20.51 -11.46 8.82
CA SER A 787 -20.55 -10.27 7.97
C SER A 787 -19.99 -10.54 6.57
N PHE A 788 -18.93 -11.35 6.48
CA PHE A 788 -18.38 -11.77 5.20
C PHE A 788 -19.35 -12.66 4.41
N GLY A 789 -20.12 -13.52 5.09
CA GLY A 789 -21.19 -14.30 4.48
C GLY A 789 -22.25 -13.41 3.82
N MET A 790 -22.62 -12.31 4.49
CA MET A 790 -23.52 -11.30 3.94
C MET A 790 -22.90 -10.56 2.74
N CYS A 791 -21.60 -10.26 2.77
CA CYS A 791 -20.88 -9.69 1.62
C CYS A 791 -20.85 -10.64 0.41
N ILE A 792 -20.73 -11.96 0.63
CA ILE A 792 -20.81 -12.96 -0.45
C ILE A 792 -22.17 -12.88 -1.13
N LEU A 793 -23.26 -12.80 -0.35
CA LEU A 793 -24.61 -12.62 -0.91
C LEU A 793 -24.71 -11.35 -1.74
N GLU A 794 -24.21 -10.24 -1.22
CA GLU A 794 -24.25 -8.94 -1.89
C GLU A 794 -23.51 -8.95 -3.23
N VAL A 795 -22.29 -9.48 -3.26
CA VAL A 795 -21.44 -9.51 -4.47
C VAL A 795 -21.98 -10.48 -5.53
N VAL A 796 -22.53 -11.63 -5.12
CA VAL A 796 -23.00 -12.65 -6.06
C VAL A 796 -24.39 -12.31 -6.61
N THR A 797 -25.28 -11.73 -5.79
CA THR A 797 -26.63 -11.35 -6.23
C THR A 797 -26.68 -9.96 -6.84
N GLY A 798 -25.83 -9.03 -6.39
CA GLY A 798 -25.89 -7.62 -6.73
C GLY A 798 -26.93 -6.81 -5.94
N GLU A 799 -27.56 -7.42 -4.93
CA GLU A 799 -28.58 -6.84 -4.05
C GLU A 799 -28.09 -6.81 -2.60
N PHE A 800 -28.63 -5.92 -1.76
CA PHE A 800 -28.29 -5.95 -0.33
C PHE A 800 -28.77 -7.24 0.34
N PRO A 801 -28.06 -7.73 1.39
CA PRO A 801 -28.60 -8.79 2.23
C PRO A 801 -29.98 -8.40 2.76
N TRP A 802 -30.92 -9.35 2.74
CA TRP A 802 -32.34 -9.13 3.07
C TRP A 802 -33.12 -8.24 2.07
N GLY A 803 -32.52 -7.88 0.94
CA GLY A 803 -33.14 -7.07 -0.12
C GLY A 803 -33.33 -5.60 0.26
N ASN A 804 -33.55 -4.73 -0.72
CA ASN A 804 -33.51 -3.27 -0.51
C ASN A 804 -34.79 -2.69 0.16
N VAL A 805 -35.82 -3.50 0.41
CA VAL A 805 -37.16 -3.03 0.80
C VAL A 805 -37.50 -3.32 2.26
N MET A 806 -36.88 -4.34 2.87
CA MET A 806 -37.18 -4.73 4.25
C MET A 806 -36.62 -3.69 5.23
N PRO A 807 -37.39 -3.12 6.18
CA PRO A 807 -36.87 -2.20 7.20
C PRO A 807 -35.80 -2.85 8.10
N ASP A 808 -34.86 -2.05 8.59
CA ASP A 808 -33.72 -2.57 9.38
C ASP A 808 -34.17 -3.23 10.70
N GLU A 809 -35.24 -2.76 11.33
CA GLU A 809 -35.82 -3.39 12.54
C GLU A 809 -36.42 -4.77 12.23
N SER A 810 -36.97 -4.94 11.02
CA SER A 810 -37.45 -6.25 10.58
C SER A 810 -36.28 -7.18 10.33
N VAL A 811 -35.19 -6.70 9.71
CA VAL A 811 -33.96 -7.47 9.55
C VAL A 811 -33.43 -7.91 10.91
N GLU A 812 -33.33 -7.00 11.88
CA GLU A 812 -32.90 -7.30 13.25
C GLU A 812 -33.78 -8.38 13.90
N TYR A 813 -35.10 -8.29 13.76
CA TYR A 813 -36.02 -9.30 14.27
C TYR A 813 -35.81 -10.68 13.61
N HIS A 814 -35.65 -10.73 12.29
CA HIS A 814 -35.37 -11.98 11.57
C HIS A 814 -34.06 -12.63 12.02
N VAL A 815 -33.01 -11.83 12.19
CA VAL A 815 -31.68 -12.31 12.59
C VAL A 815 -31.66 -12.75 14.05
N THR A 816 -32.19 -11.94 14.96
CA THR A 816 -32.05 -12.16 16.41
C THR A 816 -33.14 -13.07 17.00
N GLN A 817 -34.40 -12.88 16.59
CA GLN A 817 -35.55 -13.60 17.17
C GLN A 817 -35.90 -14.85 16.38
N LEU A 818 -35.98 -14.75 15.05
CA LEU A 818 -36.31 -15.89 14.18
C LEU A 818 -35.09 -16.77 13.87
N LYS A 819 -33.88 -16.28 14.16
CA LYS A 819 -32.60 -16.99 13.93
C LYS A 819 -32.41 -17.38 12.45
N GLN A 820 -32.84 -16.50 11.55
CA GLN A 820 -32.82 -16.74 10.12
C GLN A 820 -31.67 -15.99 9.45
N ILE A 821 -31.27 -16.50 8.28
CA ILE A 821 -30.44 -15.80 7.29
C ILE A 821 -31.30 -15.53 6.04
N PRO A 822 -30.87 -14.67 5.09
CA PRO A 822 -31.62 -14.45 3.85
C PRO A 822 -31.95 -15.76 3.13
N ALA A 823 -33.05 -15.79 2.38
CA ALA A 823 -33.40 -16.97 1.60
C ALA A 823 -32.34 -17.28 0.53
N ARG A 824 -32.09 -18.57 0.29
CA ARG A 824 -31.11 -19.03 -0.72
C ARG A 824 -31.42 -18.44 -2.09
N PRO A 825 -30.52 -17.63 -2.68
CA PRO A 825 -30.71 -17.17 -4.04
C PRO A 825 -30.58 -18.34 -5.03
N SER A 826 -31.44 -18.36 -6.05
CA SER A 826 -31.44 -19.41 -7.09
C SER A 826 -30.10 -19.54 -7.83
N THR A 827 -29.29 -18.49 -7.79
CA THR A 827 -27.97 -18.45 -8.39
C THR A 827 -26.94 -19.29 -7.61
N PHE A 828 -27.18 -19.70 -6.36
CA PHE A 828 -26.20 -20.45 -5.55
C PHE A 828 -26.32 -21.96 -5.76
N SER A 829 -25.19 -22.65 -5.99
CA SER A 829 -25.12 -24.12 -5.92
C SER A 829 -25.20 -24.60 -4.46
N ASP A 830 -25.41 -25.90 -4.26
CA ASP A 830 -25.55 -26.47 -2.91
C ASP A 830 -24.29 -26.21 -2.08
N VAL A 831 -23.11 -26.46 -2.66
CA VAL A 831 -21.80 -26.21 -2.03
C VAL A 831 -21.59 -24.73 -1.70
N GLN A 832 -22.05 -23.82 -2.56
CA GLN A 832 -21.91 -22.38 -2.31
C GLN A 832 -22.84 -21.89 -1.21
N TRP A 833 -24.05 -22.45 -1.14
CA TRP A 833 -25.02 -22.10 -0.11
C TRP A 833 -24.63 -22.68 1.25
N GLU A 834 -24.18 -23.94 1.28
CA GLU A 834 -23.67 -24.59 2.49
C GLU A 834 -22.53 -23.78 3.11
N LEU A 835 -21.64 -23.21 2.28
CA LEU A 835 -20.61 -22.28 2.75
C LEU A 835 -21.22 -21.10 3.52
N VAL A 836 -22.22 -20.42 2.94
CA VAL A 836 -22.89 -19.27 3.57
C VAL A 836 -23.59 -19.69 4.86
N GLU A 837 -24.30 -20.83 4.88
CA GLU A 837 -24.97 -21.35 6.07
C GLU A 837 -23.99 -21.62 7.22
N ARG A 838 -22.81 -22.16 6.91
CA ARG A 838 -21.75 -22.42 7.90
C ARG A 838 -21.07 -21.16 8.40
N MET A 839 -20.96 -20.13 7.55
CA MET A 839 -20.45 -18.81 7.95
C MET A 839 -21.45 -18.06 8.83
N CYS A 840 -22.74 -18.25 8.57
CA CYS A 840 -23.83 -17.50 9.20
C CYS A 840 -24.60 -18.31 10.25
N ARG A 841 -23.96 -19.31 10.89
CA ARG A 841 -24.56 -20.03 12.03
C ARG A 841 -24.94 -19.04 13.14
N PHE A 842 -26.08 -19.28 13.78
CA PHE A 842 -26.58 -18.38 14.82
C PHE A 842 -25.60 -18.31 16.01
N ASN A 843 -25.14 -19.46 16.49
CA ASN A 843 -24.12 -19.53 17.54
C ASN A 843 -22.73 -19.20 16.95
N PRO A 844 -21.99 -18.20 17.50
CA PRO A 844 -20.67 -17.82 16.97
C PRO A 844 -19.63 -18.95 17.03
N GLU A 845 -19.70 -19.85 18.01
CA GLU A 845 -18.73 -20.96 18.17
C GLU A 845 -18.87 -22.04 17.08
N GLU A 846 -20.02 -22.09 16.41
CA GLU A 846 -20.28 -23.04 15.32
C GLU A 846 -19.83 -22.52 13.95
N ARG A 847 -19.38 -21.26 13.87
CA ARG A 847 -18.96 -20.64 12.62
C ARG A 847 -17.56 -21.11 12.23
N ILE A 848 -17.38 -21.37 10.94
CA ILE A 848 -16.08 -21.74 10.38
C ILE A 848 -15.08 -20.58 10.42
N SER A 849 -13.77 -20.89 10.49
CA SER A 849 -12.72 -19.87 10.50
C SER A 849 -12.47 -19.23 9.12
N ALA A 850 -11.84 -18.04 9.09
CA ALA A 850 -11.49 -17.35 7.85
C ALA A 850 -10.61 -18.21 6.92
N GLY A 851 -9.68 -18.98 7.48
CA GLY A 851 -8.84 -19.92 6.72
C GLY A 851 -9.65 -21.05 6.06
N THR A 852 -10.68 -21.57 6.75
CA THR A 852 -11.60 -22.57 6.20
C THR A 852 -12.44 -21.96 5.07
N VAL A 853 -12.96 -20.73 5.27
CA VAL A 853 -13.69 -19.99 4.23
C VAL A 853 -12.85 -19.80 2.98
N ARG A 854 -11.61 -19.32 3.13
CA ARG A 854 -10.65 -19.15 2.01
C ARG A 854 -10.44 -20.46 1.25
N HIS A 855 -10.31 -21.58 1.97
CA HIS A 855 -10.14 -22.88 1.35
C HIS A 855 -11.35 -23.31 0.52
N ILE A 856 -12.56 -23.21 1.08
CA ILE A 856 -13.80 -23.59 0.39
C ILE A 856 -14.04 -22.67 -0.84
N LEU A 857 -13.76 -21.36 -0.74
CA LEU A 857 -13.86 -20.44 -1.87
C LEU A 857 -12.90 -20.83 -3.02
N ASN A 858 -11.68 -21.25 -2.69
CA ASN A 858 -10.73 -21.75 -3.69
C ASN A 858 -11.27 -23.03 -4.39
N LYS A 859 -11.94 -23.92 -3.65
CA LYS A 859 -12.62 -25.10 -4.21
C LYS A 859 -13.68 -24.68 -5.23
N VAL A 860 -14.58 -23.76 -4.83
CA VAL A 860 -15.67 -23.26 -5.67
C VAL A 860 -15.12 -22.67 -6.98
N TRP A 861 -14.04 -21.90 -6.91
CA TRP A 861 -13.40 -21.32 -8.10
C TRP A 861 -12.77 -22.37 -9.03
N ARG A 862 -12.03 -23.36 -8.48
CA ARG A 862 -11.31 -24.37 -9.28
C ARG A 862 -12.22 -25.39 -9.97
N GLN A 863 -13.28 -25.85 -9.31
CA GLN A 863 -14.22 -26.84 -9.86
C GLN A 863 -14.78 -26.38 -11.22
N ARG A 864 -15.01 -25.08 -11.38
CA ARG A 864 -15.57 -24.49 -12.59
C ARG A 864 -14.54 -24.25 -13.69
N MET A 865 -13.31 -23.86 -13.33
CA MET A 865 -12.19 -23.79 -14.30
C MET A 865 -11.93 -25.16 -14.96
N HIS A 866 -12.01 -26.24 -14.19
CA HIS A 866 -11.90 -27.60 -14.73
C HIS A 866 -13.09 -28.00 -15.62
N ALA A 867 -14.30 -27.53 -15.33
CA ALA A 867 -15.48 -27.74 -16.18
C ALA A 867 -15.37 -26.99 -17.52
N LEU A 868 -14.90 -25.73 -17.49
CA LEU A 868 -14.65 -24.90 -18.69
C LEU A 868 -13.54 -25.48 -19.58
N SER A 869 -12.52 -26.09 -18.96
CA SER A 869 -11.40 -26.72 -19.68
C SER A 869 -11.79 -28.02 -20.40
N ARG A 870 -12.86 -28.70 -19.95
CA ARG A 870 -13.30 -29.99 -20.52
C ARG A 870 -14.38 -29.86 -21.59
N CYS A 871 -15.09 -28.73 -21.66
CA CYS A 871 -16.09 -28.49 -22.70
C CYS A 871 -16.21 -26.98 -23.02
N PRO A 872 -15.54 -26.49 -24.09
CA PRO A 872 -15.61 -25.10 -24.51
C PRO A 872 -17.03 -24.65 -24.92
N GLU A 873 -17.87 -25.58 -25.39
CA GLU A 873 -19.23 -25.30 -25.88
C GLU A 873 -20.21 -24.97 -24.75
N CYS A 874 -19.98 -25.48 -23.53
CA CYS A 874 -20.81 -25.20 -22.35
C CYS A 874 -20.72 -23.74 -21.88
N ALA A 875 -19.70 -22.98 -22.30
CA ALA A 875 -19.56 -21.57 -21.96
C ALA A 875 -20.65 -20.68 -22.60
N SER A 876 -21.32 -21.17 -23.65
CA SER A 876 -22.33 -20.40 -24.40
C SER A 876 -23.77 -20.54 -23.88
N GLN A 877 -24.03 -21.45 -22.93
CA GLN A 877 -25.40 -21.85 -22.55
C GLN A 877 -25.90 -21.32 -21.19
N THR A 878 -25.15 -20.45 -20.50
CA THR A 878 -25.61 -19.88 -19.21
C THR A 878 -25.87 -18.37 -19.19
N ASP A 879 -25.82 -17.69 -20.34
CA ASP A 879 -26.13 -16.24 -20.45
C ASP A 879 -27.54 -15.94 -21.01
N ALA A 880 -28.41 -16.94 -21.10
CA ALA A 880 -29.79 -16.76 -21.57
C ALA A 880 -30.76 -16.42 -20.41
N SER A 881 -30.59 -15.25 -19.80
CA SER A 881 -31.68 -14.59 -19.08
C SER A 881 -31.52 -13.06 -19.10
N SER A 882 -31.49 -12.52 -20.31
CA SER A 882 -31.77 -11.10 -20.59
C SER A 882 -33.16 -11.04 -21.23
N PRO A 883 -34.10 -10.19 -20.78
CA PRO A 883 -35.39 -10.09 -21.44
C PRO A 883 -35.20 -9.42 -22.80
N SER A 884 -35.47 -10.15 -23.87
CA SER A 884 -35.51 -9.63 -25.23
C SER A 884 -36.67 -8.64 -25.38
N SER A 885 -36.33 -7.41 -25.74
CA SER A 885 -37.27 -6.41 -26.25
C SER A 885 -37.78 -6.84 -27.62
N HIS A 886 -38.99 -7.41 -27.65
CA HIS A 886 -39.76 -7.50 -28.89
C HIS A 886 -40.41 -6.15 -29.19
N LEU A 887 -39.85 -5.42 -30.15
CA LEU A 887 -40.58 -4.45 -30.95
C LEU A 887 -40.69 -5.01 -32.36
N SER A 888 -41.89 -5.45 -32.70
CA SER A 888 -42.30 -5.79 -34.06
C SER A 888 -43.15 -4.64 -34.62
N SER A 889 -42.73 -4.17 -35.80
CA SER A 889 -43.45 -3.38 -36.82
C SER A 889 -44.10 -2.07 -36.42
#